data_AF-A0A954Q369-F1
#
_entry.id   AF-A0A954Q369-F1
#
_cell.length_a   1.000
_cell.length_b   1.000
_cell.length_c   1.000
_cell.angle_alpha   90.00
_cell.angle_beta   90.00
_cell.angle_gamma   90.00
#
_symmetry.space_group_name_H-M   'P 1'
#
loop_
_entity.id
_entity.type
_entity.pdbx_description
1 polymer ?
#
loop_
_entity_poly.entity_id
_entity_poly.type
_entity_poly.pdbx_seq_one_letter_code
_entity_poly.pdbx_strand_id
1 'polypeptide(L)'
;MITIPLAIRHRSQREHATVAWLLPGGDPASWLEEMIDWGVSLDTLRLFPLPTSRADRTVAGVLVVRRPSEPVDCHTTASEGWRTSSVKPTVIQYGVVAERLFLPVDAILQPQIDDRELANLFSPDIVAYVFHPTIGLLGFDEASVLRVRDLLNLPSTAASNWDAARPGLKINERLVSIELADPPTLESIFQEAKEDIGSQSSSISQLPPIPNEPSNGPISKMGRGAMSGVAKAMLWLTSMAPQNASKPTWVNSLQDWAASKLAGVGQAIDSIRNKEIRRLLDLLQNNPDEGLQYAFPLDGAAHRGTASPTNYLFRRPVNFSLSGLGGGLAGDYWQIERQYYERLRQSYRELAAREVNLGRYRRAAYIYAELLSDLNAAATTLKDGGHHREAAVLYRDRLNRPLEAAKCLEEGGLVGEAIALFEELKEYERVGDLYRRIEQPEEALDAYRLAADAHATSDDLLSAARILEDKMKMPDRALEALEAGWPSSSQAGGCLRSLIELVARLGRHDLAQNCMRMLRDERYNAKQTQLAAATMANTANSYPHEEVRALAADSCRVVVGRSLRTADVSQQRQLLQSIEQLASEDRLLQRDCSRFGRQTVEPKRRPVVAPRTQRYAEPTLFAEFALSKRVQWQTVVAANELFYAAGYEGNSLSLVRGEWSGNTQSPAKPWQVRLVPGLSESGILLAPPVGDLGALWVYSRSMEDAPTWVFSPTDQFPKRGSAVALPVDGEGILAITRGPLGVGWIFSLLRDGPCLSAYSPDGVLIRSHPLSSIEFREWDWLRRVMLHASHDAIYVANGVGLLRTGKSGEHSTDFFAAPIKSLIGTSPHTRTRLAIAFQQSGYVLWPNAVDDIDTQAFGQDLSDFEMCFTKGGALVALSATTGEIYSTHDGKVELIAKMNGSGERPLAVVPTSHVKQFAVFMRSGAVRVYRLP
;
A
#
# COMPACT_ATOMS: atom_id res chain seq x y z
N MET A 1 9.56 39.03 -26.68
CA MET A 1 10.55 38.51 -25.71
C MET A 1 10.81 37.07 -26.10
N ILE A 2 12.04 36.70 -26.48
CA ILE A 2 12.39 35.32 -26.84
C ILE A 2 12.75 34.61 -25.54
N THR A 3 12.00 33.56 -25.18
CA THR A 3 12.28 32.76 -23.98
C THR A 3 12.98 31.47 -24.42
N ILE A 4 14.23 31.29 -24.02
CA ILE A 4 15.02 30.08 -24.30
C ILE A 4 15.03 29.23 -23.03
N PRO A 5 14.54 27.98 -23.05
CA PRO A 5 14.56 27.12 -21.88
C PRO A 5 16.00 26.68 -21.56
N LEU A 6 16.40 26.82 -20.29
CA LEU A 6 17.66 26.32 -19.77
C LEU A 6 17.53 24.82 -19.46
N ALA A 7 18.41 24.00 -20.03
CA ALA A 7 18.47 22.56 -19.82
C ALA A 7 19.89 22.12 -19.43
N ILE A 8 20.02 20.94 -18.82
CA ILE A 8 21.31 20.29 -18.62
C ILE A 8 21.50 19.14 -19.60
N ARG A 9 22.72 18.95 -20.09
CA ARG A 9 23.09 17.89 -21.03
C ARG A 9 24.26 17.08 -20.47
N HIS A 10 24.10 15.77 -20.46
CA HIS A 10 25.13 14.83 -20.02
C HIS A 10 26.34 14.81 -20.98
N ARG A 11 27.53 14.67 -20.42
CA ARG A 11 28.83 14.52 -21.07
C ARG A 11 29.49 13.25 -20.58
N SER A 12 30.23 12.57 -21.46
CA SER A 12 30.95 11.34 -21.12
C SER A 12 32.20 11.56 -20.26
N GLN A 13 32.62 12.81 -20.08
CA GLN A 13 33.76 13.22 -19.26
C GLN A 13 33.25 14.13 -18.14
N ARG A 14 33.96 14.14 -17.01
CA ARG A 14 33.69 15.08 -15.92
C ARG A 14 34.07 16.50 -16.36
N GLU A 15 33.11 17.40 -16.28
CA GLU A 15 33.22 18.82 -16.63
C GLU A 15 33.43 19.69 -15.39
N HIS A 16 33.02 19.22 -14.21
CA HIS A 16 33.13 19.96 -12.95
C HIS A 16 33.87 19.17 -11.87
N ALA A 17 34.59 19.89 -11.00
CA ALA A 17 35.16 19.31 -9.78
C ALA A 17 34.03 18.93 -8.80
N THR A 18 34.18 17.81 -8.10
CA THR A 18 33.20 17.39 -7.10
C THR A 18 33.27 18.29 -5.87
N VAL A 19 32.16 18.93 -5.54
CA VAL A 19 32.02 19.78 -4.34
C VAL A 19 30.83 19.36 -3.46
N ALA A 20 29.95 18.52 -3.99
CA ALA A 20 28.77 18.04 -3.30
C ALA A 20 28.44 16.59 -3.69
N TRP A 21 27.71 15.91 -2.82
CA TRP A 21 27.28 14.53 -3.01
C TRP A 21 25.79 14.41 -2.80
N LEU A 22 25.11 13.76 -3.74
CA LEU A 22 23.71 13.43 -3.65
C LEU A 22 23.56 12.02 -3.07
N LEU A 23 23.00 11.97 -1.87
CA LEU A 23 22.58 10.75 -1.18
C LEU A 23 21.13 10.42 -1.57
N PRO A 24 20.86 9.31 -2.28
CA PRO A 24 19.51 8.89 -2.60
C PRO A 24 18.80 8.26 -1.37
N GLY A 25 17.46 8.32 -1.35
CA GLY A 25 16.62 7.76 -0.29
C GLY A 25 16.15 8.81 0.70
N GLY A 26 15.02 8.56 1.38
CA GLY A 26 14.34 9.50 2.27
C GLY A 26 14.58 9.28 3.77
N ASP A 27 15.52 8.41 4.15
CA ASP A 27 15.77 8.02 5.54
C ASP A 27 16.98 8.79 6.14
N PRO A 28 16.77 9.68 7.14
CA PRO A 28 17.85 10.43 7.78
C PRO A 28 18.89 9.56 8.49
N ALA A 29 18.52 8.38 9.01
CA ALA A 29 19.46 7.49 9.68
C ALA A 29 20.51 6.96 8.68
N SER A 30 20.06 6.49 7.52
CA SER A 30 20.92 6.06 6.41
C SER A 30 21.85 7.19 5.92
N TRP A 31 21.35 8.44 5.88
CA TRP A 31 22.20 9.58 5.51
C TRP A 31 23.29 9.85 6.55
N LEU A 32 22.93 9.79 7.84
CA LEU A 32 23.87 10.00 8.95
C LEU A 32 24.97 8.93 8.95
N GLU A 33 24.61 7.66 8.77
CA GLU A 33 25.57 6.56 8.67
C GLU A 33 26.59 6.80 7.55
N GLU A 34 26.12 7.15 6.35
CA GLU A 34 27.00 7.43 5.22
C GLU A 34 27.89 8.66 5.46
N MET A 35 27.35 9.74 6.05
CA MET A 35 28.12 10.96 6.36
C MET A 35 29.18 10.73 7.44
N ILE A 36 28.92 9.86 8.42
CA ILE A 36 29.89 9.49 9.46
C ILE A 36 31.09 8.76 8.84
N ASP A 37 30.85 7.89 7.87
CA ASP A 37 31.88 7.11 7.17
C ASP A 37 32.84 7.98 6.33
N TRP A 38 32.43 9.20 5.97
CA TRP A 38 33.25 10.14 5.18
C TRP A 38 34.42 10.74 5.96
N GLY A 39 34.39 10.69 7.29
CA GLY A 39 35.45 11.24 8.15
C GLY A 39 35.59 12.76 8.09
N VAL A 40 34.51 13.47 7.75
CA VAL A 40 34.44 14.94 7.71
C VAL A 40 33.65 15.44 8.93
N SER A 41 34.04 16.60 9.45
CA SER A 41 33.33 17.21 10.58
C SER A 41 31.88 17.56 10.20
N LEU A 42 30.92 16.91 10.86
CA LEU A 42 29.50 16.97 10.52
C LEU A 42 28.88 18.37 10.68
N ASP A 43 29.47 19.23 11.52
CA ASP A 43 29.04 20.62 11.73
C ASP A 43 29.31 21.53 10.51
N THR A 44 30.25 21.13 9.65
CA THR A 44 30.59 21.85 8.41
C THR A 44 29.65 21.52 7.24
N LEU A 45 28.76 20.54 7.40
CA LEU A 45 27.88 20.06 6.33
C LEU A 45 26.55 20.82 6.30
N ARG A 46 26.14 21.20 5.09
CA ARG A 46 24.80 21.73 4.78
C ARG A 46 24.04 20.71 3.96
N LEU A 47 22.77 20.54 4.29
CA LEU A 47 21.89 19.52 3.74
C LEU A 47 20.76 20.20 2.96
N PHE A 48 20.66 19.88 1.68
CA PHE A 48 19.62 20.38 0.78
C PHE A 48 18.68 19.22 0.42
N PRO A 49 17.56 19.05 1.15
CA PRO A 49 16.63 17.95 0.92
C PRO A 49 15.92 18.13 -0.43
N LEU A 50 16.03 17.12 -1.28
CA LEU A 50 15.45 17.12 -2.62
C LEU A 50 14.08 16.43 -2.59
N PRO A 51 13.04 17.05 -3.16
CA PRO A 51 11.73 16.44 -3.24
C PRO A 51 11.72 15.32 -4.30
N THR A 52 10.75 14.41 -4.21
CA THR A 52 10.54 13.36 -5.21
C THR A 52 10.20 13.96 -6.58
N SER A 53 9.40 15.03 -6.59
CA SER A 53 9.11 15.82 -7.79
C SER A 53 8.58 17.21 -7.41
N ARG A 54 8.28 18.06 -8.40
CA ARG A 54 7.61 19.34 -8.16
C ARG A 54 6.21 19.17 -7.52
N ALA A 55 5.50 18.09 -7.85
CA ALA A 55 4.16 17.81 -7.32
C ALA A 55 4.18 17.04 -6.00
N ASP A 56 5.28 16.32 -5.72
CA ASP A 56 5.45 15.50 -4.53
C ASP A 56 6.67 15.96 -3.74
N ARG A 57 6.42 16.67 -2.65
CA ARG A 57 7.46 17.31 -1.82
C ARG A 57 8.04 16.38 -0.77
N THR A 58 7.70 15.09 -0.77
CA THR A 58 8.39 14.12 0.10
C THR A 58 9.85 14.02 -0.27
N VAL A 59 10.72 13.96 0.73
CA VAL A 59 12.17 13.93 0.51
C VAL A 59 12.58 12.59 -0.11
N ALA A 60 13.21 12.65 -1.29
CA ALA A 60 13.70 11.49 -2.04
C ALA A 60 15.23 11.33 -1.98
N GLY A 61 15.91 12.33 -1.46
CA GLY A 61 17.36 12.36 -1.32
C GLY A 61 17.81 13.67 -0.70
N VAL A 62 19.08 13.75 -0.38
CA VAL A 62 19.69 14.97 0.16
C VAL A 62 20.98 15.26 -0.58
N LEU A 63 21.13 16.50 -1.06
CA LEU A 63 22.41 16.98 -1.54
C LEU A 63 23.20 17.50 -0.33
N VAL A 64 24.37 16.91 -0.10
CA VAL A 64 25.28 17.30 0.98
C VAL A 64 26.38 18.15 0.41
N VAL A 65 26.51 19.36 0.94
CA VAL A 65 27.53 20.33 0.55
C VAL A 65 28.38 20.64 1.77
N ARG A 66 29.70 20.58 1.61
CA ARG A 66 30.62 21.05 2.64
C ARG A 66 30.79 22.55 2.55
N ARG A 67 30.64 23.22 3.68
CA ARG A 67 31.03 24.61 3.82
C ARG A 67 32.56 24.68 3.81
N PRO A 68 33.20 25.50 2.94
CA PRO A 68 34.60 25.81 3.12
C PRO A 68 34.76 26.51 4.48
N SER A 69 35.62 26.00 5.34
CA SER A 69 35.96 26.66 6.60
C SER A 69 36.93 27.84 6.40
N GLU A 70 37.57 27.94 5.23
CA GLU A 70 38.43 29.04 4.76
C GLU A 70 38.34 29.15 3.22
N PRO A 71 38.61 30.32 2.61
CA PRO A 71 38.61 30.48 1.16
C PRO A 71 39.76 29.66 0.56
N VAL A 72 39.43 28.64 -0.22
CA VAL A 72 40.40 27.82 -0.95
C VAL A 72 40.61 28.42 -2.33
N ASP A 73 41.85 28.78 -2.65
CA ASP A 73 42.24 29.27 -3.97
C ASP A 73 41.82 28.28 -5.06
N CYS A 74 41.16 28.78 -6.09
CA CYS A 74 40.52 28.02 -7.18
C CYS A 74 41.49 27.25 -8.11
N HIS A 75 42.77 27.12 -7.74
CA HIS A 75 43.79 26.41 -8.50
C HIS A 75 44.37 25.18 -7.78
N THR A 76 43.96 24.91 -6.54
CA THR A 76 44.31 23.67 -5.85
C THR A 76 43.24 22.61 -6.08
N THR A 77 43.65 21.49 -6.66
CA THR A 77 42.86 20.27 -6.90
C THR A 77 42.07 19.88 -5.65
N ALA A 78 40.75 20.04 -5.70
CA ALA A 78 39.80 19.72 -4.63
C ALA A 78 39.63 18.20 -4.38
N SER A 79 40.73 17.44 -4.39
CA SER A 79 40.77 16.02 -4.03
C SER A 79 41.40 15.76 -2.65
N GLU A 80 41.95 16.76 -1.96
CA GLU A 80 42.72 16.52 -0.72
C GLU A 80 41.90 16.53 0.59
N GLY A 81 40.58 16.70 0.55
CA GLY A 81 39.77 16.86 1.77
C GLY A 81 38.79 15.73 2.11
N TRP A 82 38.59 14.78 1.20
CA TRP A 82 37.57 13.74 1.32
C TRP A 82 38.23 12.38 1.12
N ARG A 83 38.08 11.45 2.06
CA ARG A 83 38.54 10.08 1.85
C ARG A 83 37.65 9.42 0.79
N THR A 84 37.99 9.61 -0.49
CA THR A 84 37.24 9.08 -1.65
C THR A 84 37.17 7.55 -1.67
N SER A 85 37.97 6.86 -0.85
CA SER A 85 37.99 5.41 -0.71
C SER A 85 36.76 4.83 0.00
N SER A 86 35.98 5.65 0.72
CA SER A 86 34.87 5.19 1.56
C SER A 86 33.47 5.50 1.00
N VAL A 87 33.37 6.28 -0.07
CA VAL A 87 32.07 6.69 -0.63
C VAL A 87 31.45 5.53 -1.40
N LYS A 88 30.23 5.10 -1.02
CA LYS A 88 29.55 4.00 -1.70
C LYS A 88 29.26 4.35 -3.18
N PRO A 89 29.28 3.37 -4.11
CA PRO A 89 29.04 3.60 -5.54
C PRO A 89 27.63 4.11 -5.88
N THR A 90 26.72 4.16 -4.91
CA THR A 90 25.35 4.67 -5.03
C THR A 90 25.24 6.19 -4.86
N VAL A 91 26.32 6.89 -4.52
CA VAL A 91 26.33 8.34 -4.30
C VAL A 91 26.70 9.08 -5.59
N ILE A 92 25.90 10.10 -5.96
CA ILE A 92 26.10 10.86 -7.20
C ILE A 92 26.88 12.15 -6.90
N GLN A 93 27.88 12.45 -7.72
CA GLN A 93 28.76 13.60 -7.54
C GLN A 93 28.23 14.85 -8.25
N TYR A 94 28.25 15.98 -7.54
CA TYR A 94 27.81 17.28 -8.04
C TYR A 94 28.96 18.31 -8.01
N GLY A 95 29.01 19.13 -9.06
CA GLY A 95 29.83 20.32 -9.18
C GLY A 95 29.04 21.59 -8.84
N VAL A 96 29.71 22.74 -8.87
CA VAL A 96 29.07 24.06 -8.73
C VAL A 96 29.48 24.98 -9.88
N VAL A 97 28.53 25.78 -10.37
CA VAL A 97 28.68 26.80 -11.41
C VAL A 97 28.12 28.12 -10.88
N ALA A 98 28.78 29.24 -11.20
CA ALA A 98 28.41 30.58 -10.71
C ALA A 98 28.17 30.62 -9.18
N GLU A 99 28.98 29.88 -8.41
CA GLU A 99 28.99 29.76 -6.94
C GLU A 99 27.71 29.21 -6.26
N ARG A 100 26.56 29.23 -6.93
CA ARG A 100 25.25 28.91 -6.33
C ARG A 100 24.50 27.80 -7.05
N LEU A 101 24.87 27.39 -8.26
CA LEU A 101 24.17 26.35 -9.02
C LEU A 101 24.90 25.02 -8.96
N PHE A 102 24.29 24.03 -8.32
CA PHE A 102 24.78 22.66 -8.26
C PHE A 102 24.18 21.81 -9.38
N LEU A 103 25.03 21.08 -10.10
CA LEU A 103 24.63 20.13 -11.13
C LEU A 103 25.58 18.92 -11.15
N PRO A 104 25.20 17.77 -11.74
CA PRO A 104 26.08 16.61 -11.85
C PRO A 104 27.43 16.98 -12.47
N VAL A 105 28.51 16.36 -11.99
CA VAL A 105 29.88 16.67 -12.45
C VAL A 105 30.12 16.41 -13.93
N ASP A 106 29.27 15.62 -14.56
CA ASP A 106 29.27 15.19 -15.96
C ASP A 106 28.14 15.85 -16.76
N ALA A 107 27.61 17.00 -16.31
CA ALA A 107 26.56 17.75 -17.00
C ALA A 107 27.01 19.18 -17.36
N ILE A 108 26.49 19.72 -18.46
CA ILE A 108 26.68 21.13 -18.86
C ILE A 108 25.34 21.83 -19.10
N LEU A 109 25.30 23.15 -18.99
CA LEU A 109 24.13 23.97 -19.33
C LEU A 109 23.96 24.16 -20.84
N GLN A 110 22.71 24.15 -21.29
CA GLN A 110 22.31 24.45 -22.67
C GLN A 110 21.09 25.39 -22.68
N PRO A 111 21.18 26.59 -23.31
CA PRO A 111 22.37 27.16 -23.96
C PRO A 111 23.51 27.39 -22.96
N GLN A 112 24.74 27.52 -23.47
CA GLN A 112 25.86 27.94 -22.62
C GLN A 112 25.66 29.40 -22.22
N ILE A 113 25.78 29.66 -20.92
CA ILE A 113 25.62 30.98 -20.31
C ILE A 113 26.88 31.23 -19.51
N ASP A 114 27.39 32.47 -19.56
CA ASP A 114 28.55 32.89 -18.78
C ASP A 114 28.22 32.96 -17.28
N ASP A 115 29.17 32.61 -16.42
CA ASP A 115 28.97 32.57 -14.96
C ASP A 115 28.49 33.91 -14.40
N ARG A 116 28.93 35.05 -14.96
CA ARG A 116 28.49 36.39 -14.51
C ARG A 116 27.05 36.66 -14.93
N GLU A 117 26.67 36.26 -16.13
CA GLU A 117 25.30 36.40 -16.63
C GLU A 117 24.36 35.52 -15.80
N LEU A 118 24.77 34.28 -15.52
CA LEU A 118 24.00 33.34 -14.71
C LEU A 118 23.85 33.82 -13.26
N ALA A 119 24.91 34.36 -12.65
CA ALA A 119 24.85 34.94 -11.31
C ALA A 119 23.85 36.11 -11.20
N ASN A 120 23.74 36.93 -12.25
CA ASN A 120 22.78 38.05 -12.30
C ASN A 120 21.33 37.60 -12.45
N LEU A 121 21.09 36.38 -12.96
CA LEU A 121 19.74 35.81 -13.10
C LEU A 121 19.22 35.20 -11.81
N PHE A 122 20.09 34.92 -10.84
CA PHE A 122 19.69 34.32 -9.58
C PHE A 122 19.03 35.33 -8.64
N SER A 123 17.86 34.96 -8.11
CA SER A 123 17.22 35.73 -7.05
C SER A 123 18.15 35.87 -5.83
N PRO A 124 18.26 37.07 -5.22
CA PRO A 124 19.05 37.28 -4.02
C PRO A 124 18.57 36.42 -2.84
N ASP A 125 17.27 36.11 -2.76
CA ASP A 125 16.64 35.37 -1.65
C ASP A 125 16.97 33.86 -1.64
N ILE A 126 17.43 33.29 -2.76
CA ILE A 126 17.70 31.85 -2.90
C ILE A 126 19.18 31.55 -2.74
N VAL A 127 19.60 31.00 -1.61
CA VAL A 127 21.01 30.78 -1.28
C VAL A 127 21.70 29.71 -2.14
N ALA A 128 20.95 28.72 -2.64
CA ALA A 128 21.48 27.70 -3.54
C ALA A 128 20.43 27.22 -4.55
N TYR A 129 20.90 26.89 -5.75
CA TYR A 129 20.12 26.24 -6.79
C TYR A 129 20.66 24.83 -7.05
N VAL A 130 19.79 23.85 -7.19
CA VAL A 130 20.17 22.48 -7.56
C VAL A 130 19.45 22.08 -8.84
N PHE A 131 20.20 21.78 -9.89
CA PHE A 131 19.67 21.29 -11.15
C PHE A 131 19.75 19.76 -11.19
N HIS A 132 18.66 19.11 -10.78
CA HIS A 132 18.58 17.65 -10.80
C HIS A 132 18.03 17.17 -12.16
N PRO A 133 18.61 16.14 -12.81
CA PRO A 133 18.20 15.70 -14.16
C PRO A 133 16.71 15.35 -14.32
N THR A 134 16.08 14.82 -13.26
CA THR A 134 14.67 14.39 -13.30
C THR A 134 13.72 15.40 -12.63
N ILE A 135 14.20 16.15 -11.63
CA ILE A 135 13.32 17.06 -10.85
C ILE A 135 13.30 18.45 -11.50
N GLY A 136 14.37 18.81 -12.21
CA GLY A 136 14.59 20.15 -12.75
C GLY A 136 15.34 21.05 -11.77
N LEU A 137 15.24 22.35 -12.00
CA LEU A 137 15.89 23.37 -11.19
C LEU A 137 15.11 23.63 -9.90
N LEU A 138 15.80 23.49 -8.77
CA LEU A 138 15.29 23.73 -7.42
C LEU A 138 16.01 24.92 -6.82
N GLY A 139 15.30 25.79 -6.10
CA GLY A 139 15.88 26.88 -5.34
C GLY A 139 15.65 26.67 -3.84
N PHE A 140 16.69 26.87 -3.04
CA PHE A 140 16.66 26.79 -1.58
C PHE A 140 16.89 28.18 -0.99
N ASP A 141 15.95 28.65 -0.18
CA ASP A 141 16.18 29.75 0.74
C ASP A 141 16.97 29.28 1.98
N GLU A 142 17.44 30.20 2.80
CA GLU A 142 18.25 29.87 3.98
C GLU A 142 17.47 29.05 5.02
N ALA A 143 16.15 29.24 5.12
CA ALA A 143 15.28 28.54 6.07
C ALA A 143 15.06 27.05 5.69
N SER A 144 15.19 26.72 4.42
CA SER A 144 15.03 25.36 3.88
C SER A 144 16.31 24.53 3.93
N VAL A 145 17.43 25.12 4.34
CA VAL A 145 18.72 24.40 4.46
C VAL A 145 18.86 23.81 5.85
N LEU A 146 19.03 22.49 5.89
CA LEU A 146 19.21 21.76 7.15
C LEU A 146 20.69 21.63 7.51
N ARG A 147 20.96 21.55 8.81
CA ARG A 147 22.23 21.14 9.40
C ARG A 147 22.09 19.73 9.94
N VAL A 148 23.20 19.04 10.15
CA VAL A 148 23.19 17.68 10.71
C VAL A 148 22.48 17.61 12.08
N ARG A 149 22.61 18.66 12.90
CA ARG A 149 21.91 18.75 14.20
C ARG A 149 20.39 18.78 14.09
N ASP A 150 19.84 19.25 12.96
CA ASP A 150 18.40 19.36 12.75
C ASP A 150 17.77 18.00 12.44
N LEU A 151 18.60 16.98 12.15
CA LEU A 151 18.18 15.58 12.01
C LEU A 151 18.03 14.85 13.36
N LEU A 152 18.48 15.47 14.47
CA LEU A 152 18.52 14.85 15.78
C LEU A 152 17.39 15.38 16.66
N ASN A 153 16.55 14.49 17.17
CA ASN A 153 15.59 14.82 18.23
C ASN A 153 16.18 14.45 19.59
N LEU A 154 16.18 15.41 20.52
CA LEU A 154 16.46 15.13 21.92
C LEU A 154 15.34 14.25 22.48
N PRO A 155 15.66 13.21 23.26
CA PRO A 155 14.63 12.49 24.00
C PRO A 155 13.88 13.47 24.89
N SER A 156 12.55 13.32 24.97
CA SER A 156 11.70 14.17 25.80
C SER A 156 12.24 14.20 27.22
N THR A 157 12.64 15.39 27.67
CA THR A 157 13.14 15.61 29.03
C THR A 157 11.98 15.35 29.98
N ALA A 158 12.02 14.26 30.73
CA ALA A 158 11.05 14.05 31.79
C ALA A 158 11.23 15.17 32.81
N ALA A 159 10.16 15.96 33.06
CA ALA A 159 10.10 16.94 34.14
C ALA A 159 10.13 16.21 35.49
N SER A 160 11.31 15.71 35.83
CA SER A 160 11.60 15.09 37.11
C SER A 160 12.12 16.21 37.99
N ASN A 161 11.48 16.45 39.12
CA ASN A 161 12.01 17.40 40.10
C ASN A 161 13.31 16.80 40.69
N TRP A 162 14.46 17.35 40.31
CA TRP A 162 15.78 16.90 40.78
C TRP A 162 16.11 17.41 42.19
N ASP A 163 15.36 18.41 42.67
CA ASP A 163 15.50 18.96 44.03
C ASP A 163 14.86 18.07 45.10
N ALA A 164 14.11 17.04 44.67
CA ALA A 164 13.60 15.99 45.53
C ALA A 164 14.34 14.69 45.26
N ALA A 165 15.17 14.26 46.22
CA ALA A 165 15.71 12.91 46.20
C ALA A 165 14.54 11.91 46.18
N ARG A 166 14.39 11.17 45.08
CA ARG A 166 13.50 9.99 45.08
C ARG A 166 14.11 8.99 46.08
N PRO A 167 13.38 8.55 47.11
CA PRO A 167 13.92 7.55 48.02
C PRO A 167 14.23 6.31 47.19
N GLY A 168 15.51 6.00 47.05
CA GLY A 168 15.94 4.76 46.43
C GLY A 168 15.39 3.58 47.22
N LEU A 169 15.35 2.40 46.60
CA LEU A 169 15.18 1.15 47.34
C LEU A 169 16.23 1.14 48.45
N LYS A 170 15.77 1.23 49.70
CA LYS A 170 16.63 1.26 50.89
C LYS A 170 17.34 -0.09 50.97
N ILE A 171 18.57 -0.18 50.45
CA ILE A 171 19.45 -1.32 50.72
C ILE A 171 19.84 -1.20 52.19
N ASN A 172 19.69 -2.28 52.94
CA ASN A 172 19.99 -2.32 54.37
C ASN A 172 21.37 -1.71 54.66
N GLU A 173 21.40 -0.57 55.36
CA GLU A 173 22.60 0.24 55.60
C GLU A 173 23.58 -0.41 56.59
N ARG A 174 23.27 -1.60 57.11
CA ARG A 174 24.15 -2.33 58.01
C ARG A 174 24.44 -3.73 57.45
N LEU A 175 25.58 -3.82 56.77
CA LEU A 175 26.22 -5.09 56.43
C LEU A 175 26.76 -5.70 57.73
N VAL A 176 26.07 -6.71 58.27
CA VAL A 176 26.44 -7.34 59.55
C VAL A 176 27.47 -8.46 59.35
N SER A 177 27.40 -9.19 58.25
CA SER A 177 28.45 -10.09 57.76
C SER A 177 28.30 -10.32 56.25
N ILE A 178 29.41 -10.66 55.59
CA ILE A 178 29.40 -11.31 54.26
C ILE A 178 29.95 -12.70 54.49
N GLU A 179 29.09 -13.70 54.32
CA GLU A 179 29.44 -15.11 54.45
C GLU A 179 29.34 -15.77 53.09
N LEU A 180 30.30 -16.65 52.77
CA LEU A 180 30.12 -17.57 51.66
C LEU A 180 28.98 -18.51 52.04
N ALA A 181 27.95 -18.55 51.21
CA ALA A 181 26.89 -19.55 51.35
C ALA A 181 27.51 -20.93 51.11
N ASP A 182 27.85 -21.62 52.20
CA ASP A 182 28.19 -23.03 52.13
C ASP A 182 26.94 -23.78 51.66
N PRO A 183 27.04 -24.60 50.60
CA PRO A 183 25.91 -25.40 50.16
C PRO A 183 25.50 -26.32 51.32
N PRO A 184 24.19 -26.45 51.61
CA PRO A 184 23.74 -27.26 52.72
C PRO A 184 24.22 -28.70 52.54
N THR A 185 24.97 -29.20 53.51
CA THR A 185 25.32 -30.61 53.59
C THR A 185 24.06 -31.42 53.95
N LEU A 186 23.95 -32.59 53.33
CA LEU A 186 22.81 -33.52 53.37
C LEU A 186 22.28 -33.85 54.79
N GLU A 187 23.09 -33.64 55.84
CA GLU A 187 22.70 -33.85 57.23
C GLU A 187 21.75 -32.76 57.78
N SER A 188 21.80 -31.52 57.27
CA SER A 188 20.89 -30.44 57.69
C SER A 188 19.44 -30.64 57.20
N ILE A 189 19.27 -31.27 56.03
CA ILE A 189 17.95 -31.50 55.40
C ILE A 189 17.13 -32.55 56.18
N PHE A 190 17.78 -33.50 56.84
CA PHE A 190 17.08 -34.58 57.56
C PHE A 190 16.72 -34.23 59.00
N GLN A 191 17.36 -33.21 59.60
CA GLN A 191 17.16 -32.88 61.00
C GLN A 191 16.00 -31.88 61.21
N GLU A 192 15.69 -31.05 60.20
CA GLU A 192 14.64 -30.02 60.28
C GLU A 192 13.24 -30.51 59.87
N ALA A 193 13.11 -31.78 59.46
CA ALA A 193 11.82 -32.41 59.15
C ALA A 193 11.07 -32.94 60.39
N LYS A 194 11.48 -32.55 61.60
CA LYS A 194 10.98 -33.18 62.83
C LYS A 194 10.27 -32.28 63.83
N GLU A 195 10.25 -30.95 63.70
CA GLU A 195 9.58 -30.09 64.69
C GLU A 195 8.84 -28.91 64.03
N ASP A 196 7.50 -28.97 64.12
CA ASP A 196 6.45 -27.93 64.00
C ASP A 196 6.39 -27.06 62.72
N ILE A 197 5.22 -26.82 62.08
CA ILE A 197 4.03 -26.12 62.59
C ILE A 197 2.78 -26.58 61.79
N GLY A 198 1.67 -26.83 62.48
CA GLY A 198 0.34 -26.97 61.84
C GLY A 198 -0.58 -28.07 62.38
N SER A 199 -0.53 -28.39 63.68
CA SER A 199 -1.55 -29.23 64.30
C SER A 199 -2.85 -28.43 64.48
N GLN A 200 -3.95 -28.96 63.93
CA GLN A 200 -5.35 -28.50 64.00
C GLN A 200 -5.93 -27.64 62.87
N SER A 201 -5.65 -27.96 61.61
CA SER A 201 -6.63 -27.73 60.53
C SER A 201 -6.93 -29.04 59.82
N SER A 202 -8.20 -29.43 59.78
CA SER A 202 -8.67 -30.68 59.16
C SER A 202 -8.37 -30.67 57.65
N SER A 203 -7.27 -31.30 57.28
CA SER A 203 -6.85 -31.55 55.91
C SER A 203 -7.92 -32.38 55.18
N ILE A 204 -8.07 -32.18 53.87
CA ILE A 204 -9.00 -32.95 53.02
C ILE A 204 -8.73 -34.48 53.11
N SER A 205 -7.52 -34.87 53.54
CA SER A 205 -7.13 -36.25 53.82
C SER A 205 -7.84 -36.95 54.98
N GLN A 206 -8.58 -36.21 55.83
CA GLN A 206 -9.39 -36.76 56.94
C GLN A 206 -10.80 -37.19 56.52
N LEU A 207 -11.20 -36.93 55.27
CA LEU A 207 -12.49 -37.35 54.72
C LEU A 207 -12.46 -38.81 54.24
N PRO A 208 -13.60 -39.52 54.24
CA PRO A 208 -13.66 -40.92 53.80
C PRO A 208 -13.20 -41.09 52.34
N PRO A 209 -12.52 -42.20 51.99
CA PRO A 209 -11.97 -42.43 50.66
C PRO A 209 -13.06 -42.61 49.59
N ILE A 210 -12.75 -42.18 48.36
CA ILE A 210 -13.62 -42.27 47.18
C ILE A 210 -13.63 -43.72 46.63
N PRO A 211 -14.72 -44.22 46.03
CA PRO A 211 -14.74 -45.52 45.36
C PRO A 211 -13.67 -45.63 44.25
N ASN A 212 -12.88 -46.72 44.24
CA ASN A 212 -11.75 -46.97 43.32
C ASN A 212 -10.45 -46.14 43.51
N GLU A 213 -10.11 -45.77 44.74
CA GLU A 213 -8.80 -45.19 45.06
C GLU A 213 -7.68 -46.28 45.04
N PRO A 214 -6.59 -46.14 44.26
CA PRO A 214 -5.52 -47.14 44.23
C PRO A 214 -4.83 -47.24 45.61
N SER A 215 -4.74 -48.46 46.16
CA SER A 215 -4.18 -48.70 47.49
C SER A 215 -2.65 -48.66 47.48
N ASN A 216 -2.05 -47.98 48.44
CA ASN A 216 -0.60 -47.94 48.63
C ASN A 216 -0.06 -49.35 48.99
N GLY A 217 0.91 -49.85 48.21
CA GLY A 217 1.63 -51.11 48.45
C GLY A 217 2.56 -51.07 49.67
N PRO A 218 3.09 -52.24 50.11
CA PRO A 218 3.65 -52.44 51.45
C PRO A 218 5.08 -51.92 51.58
N ILE A 219 5.26 -50.61 51.79
CA ILE A 219 6.57 -50.00 52.15
C ILE A 219 6.47 -49.22 53.47
N SER A 220 5.52 -49.57 54.34
CA SER A 220 5.31 -48.91 55.64
C SER A 220 5.93 -49.63 56.85
N LYS A 221 6.82 -50.61 56.66
CA LYS A 221 7.49 -51.33 57.78
C LYS A 221 8.96 -51.69 57.48
N MET A 222 9.87 -50.71 57.58
CA MET A 222 11.28 -50.99 57.86
C MET A 222 11.86 -49.81 58.68
N GLY A 223 12.29 -50.10 59.91
CA GLY A 223 12.77 -49.13 60.89
C GLY A 223 14.20 -48.61 60.65
N ARG A 224 14.51 -47.49 61.32
CA ARG A 224 15.66 -46.56 61.19
C ARG A 224 17.07 -47.12 61.52
N GLY A 225 17.36 -48.42 61.35
CA GLY A 225 18.54 -49.05 61.98
C GLY A 225 19.73 -49.46 61.10
N ALA A 226 19.65 -49.46 59.77
CA ALA A 226 20.62 -50.21 58.93
C ALA A 226 21.25 -49.41 57.77
N MET A 227 21.59 -48.14 58.00
CA MET A 227 22.39 -47.31 57.05
C MET A 227 23.56 -46.61 57.76
N SER A 228 24.49 -47.36 58.36
CA SER A 228 25.72 -46.78 58.95
C SER A 228 27.01 -47.51 58.55
N GLY A 229 26.96 -48.52 57.68
CA GLY A 229 28.13 -49.33 57.32
C GLY A 229 28.89 -48.92 56.05
N VAL A 230 28.31 -48.09 55.18
CA VAL A 230 28.83 -47.88 53.81
C VAL A 230 29.76 -46.65 53.71
N ALA A 231 29.65 -45.68 54.61
CA ALA A 231 30.38 -44.41 54.52
C ALA A 231 31.88 -44.51 54.89
N LYS A 232 32.30 -45.44 55.76
CA LYS A 232 33.70 -45.54 56.22
C LYS A 232 34.67 -46.22 55.24
N ALA A 233 34.16 -46.97 54.25
CA ALA A 233 34.99 -47.62 53.24
C ALA A 233 35.34 -46.68 52.05
N MET A 234 34.58 -45.61 51.84
CA MET A 234 34.76 -44.69 50.71
C MET A 234 35.90 -43.67 50.91
N LEU A 235 36.20 -43.26 52.15
CA LEU A 235 37.25 -42.27 52.44
C LEU A 235 38.68 -42.83 52.34
N TRP A 236 38.86 -44.14 52.40
CA TRP A 236 40.17 -44.78 52.26
C TRP A 236 40.56 -44.97 50.78
N LEU A 237 39.60 -45.17 49.88
CA LEU A 237 39.86 -45.45 48.45
C LEU A 237 40.12 -44.20 47.60
N THR A 238 39.77 -43.00 48.09
CA THR A 238 39.96 -41.73 47.36
C THR A 238 41.33 -41.08 47.56
N SER A 239 42.18 -41.59 48.46
CA SER A 239 43.53 -41.05 48.72
C SER A 239 44.64 -41.67 47.85
N MET A 240 44.31 -42.58 46.92
CA MET A 240 45.29 -43.28 46.07
C MET A 240 45.13 -43.05 44.54
N ALA A 241 44.44 -42.00 44.10
CA ALA A 241 44.30 -41.69 42.67
C ALA A 241 45.11 -40.45 42.26
N PRO A 242 46.09 -40.55 41.34
CA PRO A 242 46.96 -39.43 40.95
C PRO A 242 46.27 -38.46 40.00
N GLN A 243 46.50 -37.16 40.22
CA GLN A 243 46.01 -36.07 39.38
C GLN A 243 46.95 -35.86 38.18
N ASN A 244 46.70 -36.59 37.08
CA ASN A 244 46.89 -36.13 35.69
C ASN A 244 46.86 -37.33 34.73
N ALA A 245 45.70 -37.60 34.12
CA ALA A 245 45.62 -38.36 32.87
C ALA A 245 44.27 -38.14 32.17
N SER A 246 44.33 -37.94 30.87
CA SER A 246 43.21 -37.68 29.97
C SER A 246 42.61 -38.97 29.38
N LYS A 247 41.95 -39.83 30.19
CA LYS A 247 41.00 -40.90 29.76
C LYS A 247 40.00 -41.27 30.89
N PRO A 248 38.75 -41.68 30.56
CA PRO A 248 37.69 -41.85 31.55
C PRO A 248 37.94 -43.06 32.47
N THR A 249 37.65 -42.91 33.77
CA THR A 249 37.80 -43.96 34.79
C THR A 249 36.46 -44.25 35.49
N TRP A 250 36.40 -45.39 36.20
CA TRP A 250 35.24 -46.03 36.85
C TRP A 250 34.36 -45.17 37.81
N VAL A 251 34.79 -43.94 38.11
CA VAL A 251 34.06 -42.96 38.95
C VAL A 251 32.80 -42.42 38.25
N ASN A 252 32.79 -42.34 36.90
CA ASN A 252 31.62 -41.86 36.15
C ASN A 252 30.42 -42.82 36.27
N SER A 253 30.67 -44.12 36.35
CA SER A 253 29.64 -45.16 36.49
C SER A 253 28.93 -45.17 37.86
N LEU A 254 29.48 -44.51 38.89
CA LEU A 254 28.84 -44.34 40.20
C LEU A 254 27.98 -43.06 40.27
N GLN A 255 28.33 -42.04 39.48
CA GLN A 255 27.53 -40.81 39.33
C GLN A 255 26.21 -41.08 38.60
N ASP A 256 26.22 -41.98 37.60
CA ASP A 256 25.03 -42.39 36.85
C ASP A 256 24.02 -43.18 37.69
N TRP A 257 24.50 -44.02 38.63
CA TRP A 257 23.63 -44.77 39.55
C TRP A 257 22.91 -43.85 40.56
N ALA A 258 23.61 -42.84 41.09
CA ALA A 258 23.05 -41.87 42.03
C ALA A 258 22.01 -40.93 41.38
N ALA A 259 22.24 -40.51 40.13
CA ALA A 259 21.29 -39.70 39.36
C ALA A 259 19.98 -40.46 39.06
N SER A 260 20.05 -41.78 38.84
CA SER A 260 18.87 -42.62 38.53
C SER A 260 17.91 -42.84 39.71
N LYS A 261 18.39 -42.70 40.96
CA LYS A 261 17.61 -42.93 42.19
C LYS A 261 16.94 -41.68 42.76
N LEU A 262 17.46 -40.48 42.45
CA LEU A 262 16.88 -39.19 42.87
C LEU A 262 15.66 -38.77 42.03
N ALA A 263 15.54 -39.27 40.79
CA ALA A 263 14.37 -39.04 39.94
C ALA A 263 13.07 -39.71 40.45
N GLY A 264 13.17 -40.72 41.32
CA GLY A 264 12.02 -41.46 41.87
C GLY A 264 11.33 -40.81 43.07
N VAL A 265 11.93 -39.79 43.69
CA VAL A 265 11.37 -39.12 44.89
C VAL A 265 10.33 -38.06 44.52
N GLY A 266 10.52 -37.34 43.41
CA GLY A 266 9.52 -36.41 42.88
C GLY A 266 8.21 -37.12 42.48
N GLN A 267 8.32 -38.27 41.82
CA GLN A 267 7.17 -39.07 41.39
C GLN A 267 6.28 -39.55 42.55
N ALA A 268 6.85 -39.78 43.73
CA ALA A 268 6.10 -40.19 44.91
C ALA A 268 5.27 -39.04 45.50
N ILE A 269 5.81 -37.82 45.54
CA ILE A 269 5.11 -36.61 46.02
C ILE A 269 3.99 -36.21 45.05
N ASP A 270 4.26 -36.27 43.74
CA ASP A 270 3.27 -35.96 42.71
C ASP A 270 2.07 -36.91 42.75
N SER A 271 2.29 -38.19 43.08
CA SER A 271 1.20 -39.17 43.23
C SER A 271 0.25 -38.85 44.39
N ILE A 272 0.77 -38.29 45.49
CA ILE A 272 -0.01 -37.85 46.66
C ILE A 272 -0.77 -36.57 46.33
N ARG A 273 -0.13 -35.61 45.65
CA ARG A 273 -0.76 -34.38 45.19
C ARG A 273 -1.89 -34.64 44.18
N ASN A 274 -1.67 -35.55 43.23
CA ASN A 274 -2.68 -35.98 42.27
C ASN A 274 -3.89 -36.65 42.94
N LYS A 275 -3.66 -37.44 43.99
CA LYS A 275 -4.71 -38.01 44.84
C LYS A 275 -5.50 -36.91 45.55
N GLU A 276 -4.79 -35.90 46.06
CA GLU A 276 -5.25 -34.58 46.50
C GLU A 276 -6.32 -33.97 45.58
N ILE A 277 -5.90 -33.77 44.34
CA ILE A 277 -6.67 -33.09 43.30
C ILE A 277 -7.90 -33.90 42.88
N ARG A 278 -7.78 -35.23 42.81
CA ARG A 278 -8.94 -36.10 42.54
C ARG A 278 -9.99 -36.01 43.64
N ARG A 279 -9.56 -35.95 44.90
CA ARG A 279 -10.48 -35.75 46.03
C ARG A 279 -11.16 -34.40 45.96
N LEU A 280 -10.42 -33.34 45.67
CA LEU A 280 -11.00 -32.01 45.46
C LEU A 280 -12.03 -32.01 44.32
N LEU A 281 -11.70 -32.60 43.16
CA LEU A 281 -12.62 -32.67 42.01
C LEU A 281 -13.92 -33.40 42.33
N ASP A 282 -13.84 -34.54 43.03
CA ASP A 282 -15.03 -35.28 43.47
C ASP A 282 -15.85 -34.47 44.47
N LEU A 283 -15.18 -33.77 45.40
CA LEU A 283 -15.85 -32.92 46.38
C LEU A 283 -16.51 -31.71 45.73
N LEU A 284 -15.89 -31.08 44.72
CA LEU A 284 -16.50 -30.01 43.93
C LEU A 284 -17.73 -30.48 43.14
N GLN A 285 -17.75 -31.75 42.71
CA GLN A 285 -18.86 -32.35 41.98
C GLN A 285 -20.02 -32.74 42.90
N ASN A 286 -19.73 -33.36 44.05
CA ASN A 286 -20.73 -33.96 44.94
C ASN A 286 -21.17 -33.01 46.07
N ASN A 287 -20.26 -32.18 46.60
CA ASN A 287 -20.54 -31.19 47.63
C ASN A 287 -19.84 -29.84 47.34
N PRO A 288 -20.35 -29.05 46.38
CA PRO A 288 -19.65 -27.89 45.85
C PRO A 288 -19.34 -26.79 46.87
N ASP A 289 -20.22 -26.57 47.86
CA ASP A 289 -20.05 -25.52 48.87
C ASP A 289 -18.94 -25.88 49.89
N GLU A 290 -18.73 -27.16 50.15
CA GLU A 290 -17.61 -27.67 50.95
C GLU A 290 -16.32 -27.72 50.11
N GLY A 291 -16.41 -28.16 48.85
CA GLY A 291 -15.26 -28.28 47.95
C GLY A 291 -14.60 -26.95 47.65
N LEU A 292 -15.39 -25.90 47.49
CA LEU A 292 -14.90 -24.54 47.26
C LEU A 292 -14.01 -24.03 48.40
N GLN A 293 -14.23 -24.50 49.63
CA GLN A 293 -13.41 -24.09 50.77
C GLN A 293 -12.01 -24.68 50.73
N TYR A 294 -11.80 -25.79 50.01
CA TYR A 294 -10.49 -26.41 49.80
C TYR A 294 -9.87 -26.06 48.44
N ALA A 295 -10.54 -25.21 47.66
CA ALA A 295 -10.08 -24.78 46.36
C ALA A 295 -8.80 -23.94 46.49
N PHE A 296 -7.95 -24.04 45.46
CA PHE A 296 -6.70 -23.30 45.37
C PHE A 296 -6.59 -22.57 44.00
N PRO A 297 -5.84 -21.46 43.93
CA PRO A 297 -5.60 -20.72 42.69
C PRO A 297 -4.90 -21.56 41.62
N LEU A 298 -5.45 -21.60 40.41
CA LEU A 298 -4.85 -22.34 39.29
C LEU A 298 -3.72 -21.56 38.62
N ASP A 299 -3.85 -20.24 38.56
CA ASP A 299 -2.88 -19.36 37.93
C ASP A 299 -2.20 -18.53 39.03
N GLY A 300 -0.90 -18.76 39.21
CA GLY A 300 -0.11 -18.07 40.23
C GLY A 300 -0.12 -16.57 40.01
N ALA A 301 -0.83 -15.84 40.88
CA ALA A 301 -0.60 -14.42 41.04
C ALA A 301 0.88 -14.22 41.45
N ALA A 302 1.50 -13.11 41.05
CA ALA A 302 2.91 -12.87 41.32
C ALA A 302 3.22 -12.90 42.84
N HIS A 303 3.73 -14.04 43.33
CA HIS A 303 4.12 -14.23 44.73
C HIS A 303 5.57 -13.76 44.95
N ARG A 304 5.85 -13.13 46.10
CA ARG A 304 7.22 -12.87 46.56
C ARG A 304 7.69 -14.06 47.39
N GLY A 305 8.44 -14.96 46.75
CA GLY A 305 9.01 -16.15 47.39
C GLY A 305 8.18 -17.43 47.18
N THR A 306 8.87 -18.56 47.15
CA THR A 306 8.29 -19.91 47.10
C THR A 306 8.11 -20.44 48.52
N ALA A 307 6.90 -20.85 48.88
CA ALA A 307 6.68 -21.56 50.13
C ALA A 307 7.19 -23.01 50.01
N SER A 308 7.54 -23.64 51.14
CA SER A 308 7.89 -25.06 51.18
C SER A 308 6.74 -25.91 50.60
N PRO A 309 7.03 -26.90 49.74
CA PRO A 309 6.00 -27.73 49.12
C PRO A 309 5.13 -28.44 50.16
N THR A 310 3.82 -28.18 50.14
CA THR A 310 2.84 -28.88 50.99
C THR A 310 2.18 -30.02 50.22
N ASN A 311 1.73 -31.04 50.95
CA ASN A 311 1.10 -32.24 50.39
C ASN A 311 -0.43 -32.28 50.60
N TYR A 312 -1.04 -31.22 51.13
CA TYR A 312 -2.45 -31.17 51.52
C TYR A 312 -3.10 -29.83 51.17
N LEU A 313 -4.42 -29.83 50.95
CA LEU A 313 -5.22 -28.63 50.73
C LEU A 313 -5.80 -28.09 52.04
N PHE A 314 -5.70 -26.78 52.25
CA PHE A 314 -6.20 -26.08 53.43
C PHE A 314 -7.54 -25.39 53.16
N ARG A 315 -8.35 -25.28 54.21
CA ARG A 315 -9.64 -24.59 54.17
C ARG A 315 -9.45 -23.06 54.07
N ARG A 316 -10.20 -22.38 53.20
CA ARG A 316 -10.13 -20.94 52.89
C ARG A 316 -11.53 -20.27 52.94
N PRO A 317 -11.61 -18.96 53.24
CA PRO A 317 -12.84 -18.20 53.07
C PRO A 317 -13.19 -18.05 51.59
N VAL A 318 -14.48 -18.16 51.25
CA VAL A 318 -14.96 -18.28 49.85
C VAL A 318 -15.68 -17.02 49.32
N ASN A 319 -15.68 -15.93 50.09
CA ASN A 319 -16.30 -14.67 49.69
C ASN A 319 -15.22 -13.68 49.22
N PHE A 320 -15.51 -12.97 48.14
CA PHE A 320 -14.62 -11.95 47.60
C PHE A 320 -14.39 -10.82 48.61
N SER A 321 -13.13 -10.43 48.78
CA SER A 321 -12.74 -9.28 49.59
C SER A 321 -11.56 -8.55 48.95
N LEU A 322 -11.58 -7.22 48.98
CA LEU A 322 -10.51 -6.39 48.38
C LEU A 322 -9.16 -6.55 49.11
N SER A 323 -9.19 -6.92 50.40
CA SER A 323 -8.00 -7.19 51.23
C SER A 323 -7.20 -8.43 50.79
N GLY A 324 -7.85 -9.42 50.17
CA GLY A 324 -7.21 -10.67 49.74
C GLY A 324 -6.28 -10.52 48.53
N LEU A 325 -6.44 -9.45 47.75
CA LEU A 325 -5.71 -9.23 46.50
C LEU A 325 -4.37 -8.47 46.67
N GLY A 326 -4.04 -7.99 47.87
CA GLY A 326 -2.99 -6.99 48.12
C GLY A 326 -1.75 -7.43 48.91
N GLY A 327 -1.69 -8.66 49.42
CA GLY A 327 -0.57 -9.14 50.25
C GLY A 327 0.12 -10.34 49.63
N GLY A 328 1.35 -10.16 49.14
CA GLY A 328 2.16 -11.25 48.59
C GLY A 328 2.58 -12.25 49.66
N LEU A 329 1.77 -13.28 49.88
CA LEU A 329 2.16 -14.48 50.63
C LEU A 329 3.03 -15.37 49.73
N ALA A 330 3.99 -16.07 50.32
CA ALA A 330 4.81 -17.08 49.64
C ALA A 330 3.90 -18.18 49.07
N GLY A 331 4.00 -18.44 47.78
CA GLY A 331 3.13 -19.40 47.08
C GLY A 331 3.76 -20.79 46.99
N ASP A 332 3.00 -21.83 47.32
CA ASP A 332 3.33 -23.23 46.99
C ASP A 332 2.82 -23.51 45.58
N TYR A 333 3.74 -23.76 44.65
CA TYR A 333 3.40 -24.07 43.26
C TYR A 333 3.07 -25.56 43.13
N TRP A 334 1.78 -25.87 43.03
CA TRP A 334 1.31 -27.22 42.73
C TRP A 334 1.57 -27.50 41.24
N GLN A 335 2.48 -28.45 40.95
CA GLN A 335 2.65 -28.96 39.59
C GLN A 335 1.50 -29.91 39.27
N ILE A 336 0.55 -29.45 38.45
CA ILE A 336 -0.67 -30.18 38.11
C ILE A 336 -0.54 -30.74 36.71
N GLU A 337 -0.81 -32.03 36.51
CA GLU A 337 -0.89 -32.59 35.17
C GLU A 337 -2.00 -31.88 34.37
N ARG A 338 -1.71 -31.59 33.10
CA ARG A 338 -2.58 -30.80 32.22
C ARG A 338 -4.06 -31.23 32.22
N GLN A 339 -4.32 -32.54 32.29
CA GLN A 339 -5.68 -33.08 32.32
C GLN A 339 -6.46 -32.69 33.57
N TYR A 340 -5.84 -32.67 34.75
CA TYR A 340 -6.50 -32.23 35.98
C TYR A 340 -6.64 -30.71 36.04
N TYR A 341 -5.66 -29.97 35.51
CA TYR A 341 -5.72 -28.52 35.41
C TYR A 341 -6.93 -28.08 34.55
N GLU A 342 -7.11 -28.67 33.37
CA GLU A 342 -8.23 -28.37 32.48
C GLU A 342 -9.58 -28.71 33.13
N ARG A 343 -9.69 -29.85 33.81
CA ARG A 343 -10.90 -30.25 34.55
C ARG A 343 -11.21 -29.33 35.73
N LEU A 344 -10.21 -28.95 36.53
CA LEU A 344 -10.39 -28.02 37.65
C LEU A 344 -10.84 -26.64 37.14
N ARG A 345 -10.20 -26.14 36.08
CA ARG A 345 -10.56 -24.86 35.46
C ARG A 345 -12.00 -24.87 34.95
N GLN A 346 -12.43 -25.97 34.33
CA GLN A 346 -13.81 -26.13 33.89
C GLN A 346 -14.78 -26.18 35.08
N SER A 347 -14.49 -26.99 36.09
CA SER A 347 -15.30 -27.10 37.30
C SER A 347 -15.45 -25.76 38.03
N TYR A 348 -14.38 -24.98 38.16
CA TYR A 348 -14.45 -23.63 38.74
C TYR A 348 -15.34 -22.67 37.93
N ARG A 349 -15.29 -22.72 36.60
CA ARG A 349 -16.20 -21.89 35.77
C ARG A 349 -17.66 -22.29 35.93
N GLU A 350 -17.94 -23.58 35.95
CA GLU A 350 -19.30 -24.12 36.16
C GLU A 350 -19.83 -23.74 37.55
N LEU A 351 -18.97 -23.81 38.58
CA LEU A 351 -19.30 -23.35 39.93
C LEU A 351 -19.52 -21.84 40.00
N ALA A 352 -18.68 -21.04 39.35
CA ALA A 352 -18.88 -19.60 39.31
C ALA A 352 -20.22 -19.24 38.66
N ALA A 353 -20.56 -19.86 37.53
CA ALA A 353 -21.86 -19.69 36.87
C ALA A 353 -23.03 -20.13 37.76
N ARG A 354 -22.88 -21.24 38.49
CA ARG A 354 -23.85 -21.68 39.50
C ARG A 354 -24.03 -20.63 40.59
N GLU A 355 -22.95 -20.08 41.15
CA GLU A 355 -23.02 -19.07 42.21
C GLU A 355 -23.69 -17.76 41.72
N VAL A 356 -23.44 -17.35 40.47
CA VAL A 356 -24.16 -16.25 39.82
C VAL A 356 -25.66 -16.55 39.74
N ASN A 357 -26.05 -17.74 39.27
CA ASN A 357 -27.46 -18.15 39.19
C ASN A 357 -28.16 -18.23 40.56
N LEU A 358 -27.40 -18.50 41.62
CA LEU A 358 -27.89 -18.51 43.00
C LEU A 358 -27.90 -17.10 43.64
N GLY A 359 -27.52 -16.04 42.91
CA GLY A 359 -27.45 -14.67 43.40
C GLY A 359 -26.29 -14.41 44.37
N ARG A 360 -25.32 -15.32 44.47
CA ARG A 360 -24.17 -15.24 45.37
C ARG A 360 -22.98 -14.58 44.66
N TYR A 361 -23.17 -13.36 44.18
CA TYR A 361 -22.22 -12.67 43.31
C TYR A 361 -20.82 -12.49 43.90
N ARG A 362 -20.68 -12.20 45.21
CA ARG A 362 -19.37 -12.15 45.88
C ARG A 362 -18.64 -13.50 45.90
N ARG A 363 -19.35 -14.63 45.93
CA ARG A 363 -18.72 -15.96 45.84
C ARG A 363 -18.29 -16.27 44.41
N ALA A 364 -19.12 -15.91 43.43
CA ALA A 364 -18.73 -16.01 42.02
C ALA A 364 -17.49 -15.15 41.71
N ALA A 365 -17.46 -13.92 42.19
CA ALA A 365 -16.33 -13.01 42.02
C ALA A 365 -15.05 -13.53 42.68
N TYR A 366 -15.15 -14.19 43.84
CA TYR A 366 -14.02 -14.89 44.46
C TYR A 366 -13.45 -15.97 43.55
N ILE A 367 -14.32 -16.80 42.97
CA ILE A 367 -13.90 -17.87 42.05
C ILE A 367 -13.22 -17.26 40.81
N TYR A 368 -13.79 -16.21 40.23
CA TYR A 368 -13.20 -15.55 39.07
C TYR A 368 -11.87 -14.86 39.42
N ALA A 369 -11.80 -14.05 40.47
CA ALA A 369 -10.62 -13.25 40.78
C ALA A 369 -9.49 -14.04 41.43
N GLU A 370 -9.78 -14.91 42.41
CA GLU A 370 -8.75 -15.58 43.22
C GLU A 370 -8.43 -16.99 42.70
N LEU A 371 -9.41 -17.74 42.18
CA LEU A 371 -9.18 -19.12 41.73
C LEU A 371 -8.79 -19.21 40.25
N LEU A 372 -9.43 -18.40 39.41
CA LEU A 372 -9.22 -18.37 37.95
C LEU A 372 -8.35 -17.20 37.47
N SER A 373 -7.99 -16.26 38.35
CA SER A 373 -7.23 -15.04 38.02
C SER A 373 -7.85 -14.19 36.89
N ASP A 374 -9.18 -14.25 36.73
CA ASP A 374 -9.98 -13.50 35.77
C ASP A 374 -10.66 -12.30 36.45
N LEU A 375 -9.89 -11.21 36.56
CA LEU A 375 -10.35 -9.97 37.19
C LEU A 375 -11.46 -9.26 36.41
N ASN A 376 -11.56 -9.48 35.10
CA ASN A 376 -12.62 -8.88 34.27
C ASN A 376 -13.97 -9.54 34.54
N ALA A 377 -14.01 -10.88 34.56
CA ALA A 377 -15.22 -11.62 34.92
C ALA A 377 -15.64 -11.33 36.36
N ALA A 378 -14.69 -11.20 37.29
CA ALA A 378 -14.97 -10.80 38.67
C ALA A 378 -15.59 -9.40 38.77
N ALA A 379 -15.01 -8.39 38.12
CA ALA A 379 -15.55 -7.03 38.13
C ALA A 379 -16.96 -6.97 37.50
N THR A 380 -17.18 -7.71 36.41
CA THR A 380 -18.50 -7.77 35.74
C THR A 380 -19.54 -8.45 36.63
N THR A 381 -19.21 -9.58 37.25
CA THR A 381 -20.14 -10.31 38.13
C THR A 381 -20.48 -9.53 39.40
N LEU A 382 -19.54 -8.76 39.96
CA LEU A 382 -19.82 -7.83 41.06
C LEU A 382 -20.73 -6.69 40.60
N LYS A 383 -20.50 -6.13 39.41
CA LYS A 383 -21.34 -5.11 38.81
C LYS A 383 -22.78 -5.62 38.62
N ASP A 384 -22.95 -6.80 38.03
CA ASP A 384 -24.26 -7.44 37.82
C ASP A 384 -24.98 -7.75 39.14
N GLY A 385 -24.20 -8.05 40.19
CA GLY A 385 -24.70 -8.25 41.55
C GLY A 385 -25.01 -6.98 42.34
N GLY A 386 -24.90 -5.79 41.74
CA GLY A 386 -25.13 -4.50 42.40
C GLY A 386 -24.01 -4.04 43.32
N HIS A 387 -22.87 -4.73 43.35
CA HIS A 387 -21.69 -4.38 44.16
C HIS A 387 -20.78 -3.38 43.42
N HIS A 388 -21.36 -2.25 43.01
CA HIS A 388 -20.72 -1.27 42.12
C HIS A 388 -19.43 -0.66 42.69
N ARG A 389 -19.33 -0.41 44.01
CA ARG A 389 -18.10 0.10 44.64
C ARG A 389 -16.94 -0.88 44.52
N GLU A 390 -17.19 -2.16 44.81
CA GLU A 390 -16.16 -3.21 44.75
C GLU A 390 -15.72 -3.44 43.30
N ALA A 391 -16.68 -3.43 42.36
CA ALA A 391 -16.39 -3.51 40.93
C ALA A 391 -15.60 -2.29 40.42
N ALA A 392 -15.94 -1.07 40.85
CA ALA A 392 -15.24 0.15 40.47
C ALA A 392 -13.78 0.18 40.96
N VAL A 393 -13.53 -0.28 42.19
CA VAL A 393 -12.16 -0.44 42.73
C VAL A 393 -11.37 -1.44 41.88
N LEU A 394 -11.96 -2.56 41.47
CA LEU A 394 -11.29 -3.50 40.57
C LEU A 394 -10.99 -2.88 39.19
N TYR A 395 -11.94 -2.17 38.58
CA TYR A 395 -11.73 -1.48 37.31
C TYR A 395 -10.60 -0.45 37.41
N ARG A 396 -10.61 0.40 38.44
CA ARG A 396 -9.62 1.47 38.60
C ARG A 396 -8.24 0.92 39.00
N ASP A 397 -8.15 0.18 40.10
CA ASP A 397 -6.88 -0.10 40.76
C ASP A 397 -6.16 -1.33 40.19
N ARG A 398 -6.90 -2.29 39.61
CA ARG A 398 -6.34 -3.56 39.12
C ARG A 398 -6.36 -3.71 37.61
N LEU A 399 -7.44 -3.28 36.96
CA LEU A 399 -7.56 -3.32 35.50
C LEU A 399 -7.03 -2.04 34.84
N ASN A 400 -6.70 -1.01 35.62
CA ASN A 400 -6.22 0.30 35.15
C ASN A 400 -7.18 0.95 34.14
N ARG A 401 -8.47 0.90 34.47
CA ARG A 401 -9.63 1.29 33.65
C ARG A 401 -10.51 2.28 34.42
N PRO A 402 -10.06 3.54 34.62
CA PRO A 402 -10.75 4.50 35.48
C PRO A 402 -12.07 4.98 34.87
N LEU A 403 -12.20 5.05 33.54
CA LEU A 403 -13.45 5.46 32.90
C LEU A 403 -14.58 4.42 33.12
N GLU A 404 -14.26 3.12 33.03
CA GLU A 404 -15.20 2.06 33.34
C GLU A 404 -15.58 2.05 34.82
N ALA A 405 -14.65 2.41 35.72
CA ALA A 405 -14.95 2.58 37.14
C ALA A 405 -15.96 3.71 37.37
N ALA A 406 -15.78 4.89 36.74
CA ALA A 406 -16.73 6.01 36.84
C ALA A 406 -18.13 5.60 36.34
N LYS A 407 -18.21 4.94 35.18
CA LYS A 407 -19.47 4.44 34.62
C LYS A 407 -20.13 3.41 35.53
N CYS A 408 -19.34 2.51 36.14
CA CYS A 408 -19.86 1.52 37.08
C CYS A 408 -20.49 2.18 38.32
N LEU A 409 -19.87 3.23 38.85
CA LEU A 409 -20.41 4.02 39.97
C LEU A 409 -21.68 4.77 39.56
N GLU A 410 -21.71 5.35 38.36
CA GLU A 410 -22.88 6.01 37.80
C GLU A 410 -24.07 5.04 37.68
N GLU A 411 -23.85 3.87 37.08
CA GLU A 411 -24.88 2.83 36.94
C GLU A 411 -25.39 2.35 38.31
N GLY A 412 -24.51 2.29 39.31
CA GLY A 412 -24.85 1.98 40.69
C GLY A 412 -25.56 3.09 41.46
N GLY A 413 -25.86 4.22 40.84
CA GLY A 413 -26.51 5.37 41.49
C GLY A 413 -25.62 6.12 42.48
N LEU A 414 -24.32 5.83 42.53
CA LEU A 414 -23.34 6.49 43.39
C LEU A 414 -22.83 7.76 42.71
N VAL A 415 -23.76 8.68 42.43
CA VAL A 415 -23.53 9.84 41.56
C VAL A 415 -22.41 10.73 42.08
N GLY A 416 -22.31 10.97 43.38
CA GLY A 416 -21.25 11.82 43.96
C GLY A 416 -19.83 11.25 43.77
N GLU A 417 -19.65 9.93 43.97
CA GLU A 417 -18.36 9.26 43.73
C GLU A 417 -18.04 9.21 42.23
N ALA A 418 -19.06 9.04 41.38
CA ALA A 418 -18.90 9.07 39.93
C ALA A 418 -18.50 10.47 39.43
N ILE A 419 -19.11 11.55 39.95
CA ILE A 419 -18.76 12.95 39.63
C ILE A 419 -17.29 13.20 39.95
N ALA A 420 -16.84 12.89 41.16
CA ALA A 420 -15.43 13.09 41.55
C ALA A 420 -14.47 12.36 40.58
N LEU A 421 -14.77 11.12 40.20
CA LEU A 421 -13.94 10.37 39.27
C LEU A 421 -13.99 10.94 37.83
N PHE A 422 -15.15 11.40 37.36
CA PHE A 422 -15.26 12.05 36.05
C PHE A 422 -14.58 13.42 36.01
N GLU A 423 -14.58 14.18 37.11
CA GLU A 423 -13.83 15.44 37.27
C GLU A 423 -12.32 15.19 37.21
N GLU A 424 -11.81 14.16 37.90
CA GLU A 424 -10.41 13.73 37.81
C GLU A 424 -10.00 13.37 36.38
N LEU A 425 -10.91 12.73 35.64
CA LEU A 425 -10.73 12.35 34.23
C LEU A 425 -10.96 13.52 33.24
N LYS A 426 -11.36 14.71 33.73
CA LYS A 426 -11.71 15.90 32.93
C LYS A 426 -12.88 15.68 31.96
N GLU A 427 -13.78 14.75 32.27
CA GLU A 427 -14.99 14.46 31.51
C GLU A 427 -16.14 15.42 31.90
N TYR A 428 -15.90 16.72 31.74
CA TYR A 428 -16.76 17.78 32.29
C TYR A 428 -18.19 17.80 31.73
N GLU A 429 -18.41 17.37 30.47
CA GLU A 429 -19.77 17.27 29.92
C GLU A 429 -20.60 16.24 30.70
N ARG A 430 -19.99 15.09 31.04
CA ARG A 430 -20.67 14.04 31.80
C ARG A 430 -20.95 14.50 33.23
N VAL A 431 -20.00 15.22 33.83
CA VAL A 431 -20.17 15.86 35.15
C VAL A 431 -21.36 16.82 35.14
N GLY A 432 -21.47 17.69 34.14
CA GLY A 432 -22.62 18.60 34.01
C GLY A 432 -23.95 17.87 33.84
N ASP A 433 -23.98 16.78 33.05
CA ASP A 433 -25.17 15.93 32.91
C ASP A 433 -25.58 15.26 34.23
N LEU A 434 -24.61 14.86 35.05
CA LEU A 434 -24.86 14.29 36.39
C LEU A 434 -25.36 15.34 37.37
N TYR A 435 -24.75 16.54 37.42
CA TYR A 435 -25.21 17.67 38.23
C TYR A 435 -26.66 18.06 37.88
N ARG A 436 -26.99 18.09 36.58
CA ARG A 436 -28.37 18.33 36.14
C ARG A 436 -29.34 17.23 36.60
N ARG A 437 -28.89 15.97 36.63
CA ARG A 437 -29.71 14.83 37.10
C ARG A 437 -29.99 14.88 38.60
N ILE A 438 -29.08 15.46 39.39
CA ILE A 438 -29.26 15.68 40.84
C ILE A 438 -29.84 17.07 41.16
N GLU A 439 -30.42 17.74 40.16
CA GLU A 439 -31.10 19.04 40.29
C GLU A 439 -30.20 20.17 40.82
N GLN A 440 -28.91 20.14 40.44
CA GLN A 440 -27.91 21.18 40.71
C GLN A 440 -27.57 21.94 39.42
N PRO A 441 -28.41 22.91 38.99
CA PRO A 441 -28.28 23.55 37.68
C PRO A 441 -27.11 24.54 37.60
N GLU A 442 -26.71 25.17 38.69
CA GLU A 442 -25.59 26.13 38.70
C GLU A 442 -24.26 25.41 38.47
N GLU A 443 -24.03 24.35 39.24
CA GLU A 443 -22.86 23.47 39.11
C GLU A 443 -22.83 22.76 37.76
N ALA A 444 -24.00 22.39 37.22
CA ALA A 444 -24.10 21.84 35.87
C ALA A 444 -23.66 22.84 34.80
N LEU A 445 -24.07 24.11 34.92
CA LEU A 445 -23.67 25.16 33.97
C LEU A 445 -22.17 25.45 34.05
N ASP A 446 -21.58 25.48 35.24
CA ASP A 446 -20.14 25.65 35.41
C ASP A 446 -19.36 24.48 34.81
N ALA A 447 -19.84 23.24 35.02
CA ALA A 447 -19.24 22.05 34.40
C ALA A 447 -19.37 22.07 32.87
N TYR A 448 -20.52 22.46 32.31
CA TYR A 448 -20.69 22.61 30.86
C TYR A 448 -19.80 23.71 30.27
N ARG A 449 -19.59 24.80 31.01
CA ARG A 449 -18.66 25.85 30.61
C ARG A 449 -17.23 25.32 30.55
N LEU A 450 -16.78 24.62 31.58
CA LEU A 450 -15.46 23.96 31.59
C LEU A 450 -15.33 22.95 30.45
N ALA A 451 -16.39 22.21 30.12
CA ALA A 451 -16.41 21.29 28.99
C ALA A 451 -16.25 22.04 27.66
N ALA A 452 -17.03 23.10 27.43
CA ALA A 452 -16.95 23.91 26.22
C ALA A 452 -15.57 24.56 26.07
N ASP A 453 -15.00 25.10 27.15
CA ASP A 453 -13.66 25.71 27.17
C ASP A 453 -12.56 24.66 26.91
N ALA A 454 -12.70 23.45 27.47
CA ALA A 454 -11.77 22.35 27.24
C ALA A 454 -11.79 21.86 25.78
N HIS A 455 -12.98 21.72 25.18
CA HIS A 455 -13.14 21.39 23.77
C HIS A 455 -12.58 22.51 22.87
N ALA A 456 -12.84 23.77 23.19
CA ALA A 456 -12.30 24.91 22.46
C ALA A 456 -10.76 24.97 22.53
N THR A 457 -10.17 24.69 23.70
CA THR A 457 -8.70 24.62 23.88
C THR A 457 -8.09 23.47 23.08
N SER A 458 -8.84 22.39 22.87
CA SER A 458 -8.41 21.22 22.11
C SER A 458 -8.70 21.32 20.59
N ASP A 459 -9.11 22.50 20.10
CA ASP A 459 -9.55 22.76 18.70
C ASP A 459 -10.77 21.93 18.25
N ASP A 460 -11.56 21.41 19.19
CA ASP A 460 -12.83 20.70 18.91
C ASP A 460 -14.03 21.67 19.03
N LEU A 461 -14.04 22.65 18.14
CA LEU A 461 -15.00 23.76 18.18
C LEU A 461 -16.43 23.34 17.88
N LEU A 462 -16.63 22.21 17.18
CA LEU A 462 -17.97 21.64 16.95
C LEU A 462 -18.61 21.16 18.25
N SER A 463 -17.86 20.41 19.07
CA SER A 463 -18.36 19.94 20.36
C SER A 463 -18.60 21.11 21.31
N ALA A 464 -17.70 22.10 21.33
CA ALA A 464 -17.87 23.32 22.11
C ALA A 464 -19.16 24.06 21.72
N ALA A 465 -19.39 24.29 20.43
CA ALA A 465 -20.61 24.93 19.93
C ALA A 465 -21.87 24.14 20.27
N ARG A 466 -21.86 22.81 20.15
CA ARG A 466 -22.98 21.94 20.53
C ARG A 466 -23.31 22.08 22.02
N ILE A 467 -22.31 22.08 22.91
CA ILE A 467 -22.53 22.23 24.35
C ILE A 467 -23.12 23.61 24.65
N LEU A 468 -22.56 24.68 24.05
CA LEU A 468 -23.04 26.05 24.20
C LEU A 468 -24.50 26.19 23.74
N GLU A 469 -24.85 25.58 22.61
CA GLU A 469 -26.21 25.64 22.07
C GLU A 469 -27.19 24.75 22.83
N ASP A 470 -26.91 23.45 22.95
CA ASP A 470 -27.87 22.46 23.43
C ASP A 470 -28.00 22.46 24.95
N LYS A 471 -26.87 22.54 25.65
CA LYS A 471 -26.81 22.38 27.11
C LYS A 471 -26.92 23.74 27.81
N MET A 472 -26.22 24.76 27.31
CA MET A 472 -26.20 26.10 27.91
C MET A 472 -27.23 27.06 27.32
N LYS A 473 -27.88 26.73 26.20
CA LYS A 473 -28.89 27.58 25.53
C LYS A 473 -28.35 28.97 25.14
N MET A 474 -27.06 29.04 24.74
CA MET A 474 -26.37 30.26 24.31
C MET A 474 -26.01 30.20 22.82
N PRO A 475 -26.98 30.39 21.90
CA PRO A 475 -26.74 30.24 20.47
C PRO A 475 -25.76 31.27 19.90
N ASP A 476 -25.70 32.50 20.45
CA ASP A 476 -24.77 33.53 19.98
C ASP A 476 -23.31 33.14 20.23
N ARG A 477 -23.01 32.58 21.40
CA ARG A 477 -21.66 32.04 21.70
C ARG A 477 -21.34 30.80 20.87
N ALA A 478 -22.33 29.98 20.56
CA ALA A 478 -22.15 28.85 19.66
C ALA A 478 -21.78 29.33 18.24
N LEU A 479 -22.43 30.39 17.73
CA LEU A 479 -22.07 31.01 16.47
C LEU A 479 -20.63 31.56 16.49
N GLU A 480 -20.23 32.29 17.53
CA GLU A 480 -18.86 32.80 17.69
C GLU A 480 -17.82 31.66 17.66
N ALA A 481 -18.09 30.54 18.35
CA ALA A 481 -17.21 29.38 18.35
C ALA A 481 -17.10 28.71 16.97
N LEU A 482 -18.21 28.61 16.24
CA LEU A 482 -18.23 28.05 14.89
C LEU A 482 -17.54 28.97 13.87
N GLU A 483 -17.71 30.29 14.00
CA GLU A 483 -17.02 31.30 13.20
C GLU A 483 -15.51 31.22 13.40
N ALA A 484 -15.04 31.10 14.65
CA ALA A 484 -13.62 30.96 14.96
C ALA A 484 -12.98 29.70 14.33
N GLY A 485 -13.77 28.67 14.05
CA GLY A 485 -13.29 27.44 13.41
C GLY A 485 -13.02 27.58 11.91
N TRP A 486 -13.64 28.55 11.25
CA TRP A 486 -13.37 28.84 9.84
C TRP A 486 -12.34 29.97 9.70
N PRO A 487 -11.30 29.85 8.86
CA PRO A 487 -11.00 28.78 7.90
C PRO A 487 -9.90 27.79 8.38
N SER A 488 -9.35 27.99 9.58
CA SER A 488 -8.07 27.41 9.99
C SER A 488 -8.15 26.12 10.81
N SER A 489 -9.29 25.84 11.46
CA SER A 489 -9.44 24.65 12.29
C SER A 489 -9.41 23.37 11.47
N SER A 490 -8.98 22.27 12.09
CA SER A 490 -9.07 20.93 11.50
C SER A 490 -10.51 20.56 11.12
N GLN A 491 -11.49 21.11 11.83
CA GLN A 491 -12.93 20.89 11.65
C GLN A 491 -13.64 21.97 10.82
N ALA A 492 -12.90 22.86 10.15
CA ALA A 492 -13.44 24.06 9.48
C ALA A 492 -14.69 23.80 8.61
N GLY A 493 -14.69 22.73 7.80
CA GLY A 493 -15.84 22.38 6.96
C GLY A 493 -17.08 21.92 7.73
N GLY A 494 -16.89 21.29 8.89
CA GLY A 494 -17.98 20.98 9.81
C GLY A 494 -18.52 22.25 10.46
N CYS A 495 -17.63 23.11 10.99
CA CYS A 495 -18.02 24.36 11.63
C CYS A 495 -18.84 25.26 10.71
N LEU A 496 -18.42 25.40 9.45
CA LEU A 496 -19.12 26.21 8.46
C LEU A 496 -20.54 25.67 8.15
N ARG A 497 -20.71 24.34 8.05
CA ARG A 497 -22.04 23.74 7.85
C ARG A 497 -22.95 23.96 9.05
N SER A 498 -22.46 23.64 10.26
CA SER A 498 -23.22 23.84 11.50
C SER A 498 -23.59 25.30 11.72
N LEU A 499 -22.72 26.24 11.32
CA LEU A 499 -23.00 27.68 11.37
C LEU A 499 -24.20 28.02 10.49
N ILE A 500 -24.19 27.61 9.22
CA ILE A 500 -25.29 27.89 8.28
C ILE A 500 -26.60 27.25 8.75
N GLU A 501 -26.55 26.02 9.29
CA GLU A 501 -27.71 25.32 9.85
C GLU A 501 -28.28 26.04 11.09
N LEU A 502 -27.41 26.48 12.00
CA LEU A 502 -27.82 27.22 13.21
C LEU A 502 -28.43 28.57 12.83
N VAL A 503 -27.79 29.32 11.94
CA VAL A 503 -28.32 30.60 11.42
C VAL A 503 -29.67 30.40 10.73
N ALA A 504 -29.86 29.30 9.99
CA ALA A 504 -31.14 28.95 9.37
C ALA A 504 -32.23 28.71 10.42
N ARG A 505 -31.95 27.92 11.46
CA ARG A 505 -32.90 27.63 12.55
C ARG A 505 -33.27 28.88 13.35
N LEU A 506 -32.33 29.80 13.54
CA LEU A 506 -32.55 31.08 14.22
C LEU A 506 -33.24 32.13 13.34
N GLY A 507 -33.46 31.87 12.05
CA GLY A 507 -34.09 32.80 11.11
C GLY A 507 -33.23 34.04 10.78
N ARG A 508 -31.92 34.00 11.05
CA ARG A 508 -31.02 35.16 10.88
C ARG A 508 -30.43 35.22 9.47
N HIS A 509 -31.28 35.39 8.46
CA HIS A 509 -30.88 35.29 7.05
C HIS A 509 -29.81 36.31 6.62
N ASP A 510 -29.77 37.49 7.25
CA ASP A 510 -28.75 38.52 7.00
C ASP A 510 -27.33 38.01 7.30
N LEU A 511 -27.15 37.25 8.37
CA LEU A 511 -25.86 36.65 8.73
C LEU A 511 -25.46 35.58 7.71
N ALA A 512 -26.41 34.78 7.23
CA ALA A 512 -26.14 33.79 6.17
C ALA A 512 -25.72 34.48 4.87
N GLN A 513 -26.39 35.58 4.48
CA GLN A 513 -25.98 36.36 3.31
C GLN A 513 -24.58 36.94 3.45
N ASN A 514 -24.24 37.51 4.61
CA ASN A 514 -22.90 38.04 4.88
C ASN A 514 -21.84 36.93 4.81
N CYS A 515 -22.13 35.74 5.34
CA CYS A 515 -21.27 34.58 5.23
C CYS A 515 -21.04 34.18 3.75
N MET A 516 -22.10 34.11 2.93
CA MET A 516 -21.98 33.80 1.49
C MET A 516 -21.16 34.84 0.71
N ARG A 517 -21.24 36.12 1.10
CA ARG A 517 -20.42 37.19 0.50
C ARG A 517 -18.95 37.07 0.90
N MET A 518 -18.70 36.86 2.19
CA MET A 518 -17.35 36.65 2.74
C MET A 518 -16.65 35.45 2.05
N LEU A 519 -17.34 34.30 1.94
CA LEU A 519 -16.81 33.11 1.26
C LEU A 519 -16.52 33.33 -0.24
N ARG A 520 -17.24 34.26 -0.90
CA ARG A 520 -17.05 34.59 -2.33
C ARG A 520 -15.85 35.51 -2.56
N ASP A 521 -15.68 36.48 -1.66
CA ASP A 521 -14.79 37.61 -1.87
C ASP A 521 -13.37 37.33 -1.33
N GLU A 522 -13.24 36.54 -0.27
CA GLU A 522 -11.95 36.12 0.28
C GLU A 522 -11.22 35.09 -0.60
N ARG A 523 -9.90 34.98 -0.40
CA ARG A 523 -9.06 33.98 -1.07
C ARG A 523 -8.61 32.93 -0.08
N TYR A 524 -8.91 31.68 -0.39
CA TYR A 524 -8.55 30.54 0.45
C TYR A 524 -7.54 29.62 -0.24
N ASN A 525 -6.94 28.72 0.53
CA ASN A 525 -6.19 27.61 -0.06
C ASN A 525 -7.14 26.63 -0.77
N ALA A 526 -6.59 25.68 -1.52
CA ALA A 526 -7.41 24.81 -2.36
C ALA A 526 -8.39 23.93 -1.57
N LYS A 527 -7.99 23.40 -0.41
CA LYS A 527 -8.86 22.58 0.46
C LYS A 527 -10.01 23.39 1.04
N GLN A 528 -9.72 24.59 1.53
CA GLN A 528 -10.73 25.53 2.05
C GLN A 528 -11.69 25.98 0.93
N THR A 529 -11.17 26.30 -0.25
CA THR A 529 -11.99 26.66 -1.43
C THR A 529 -12.98 25.56 -1.78
N GLN A 530 -12.54 24.30 -1.75
CA GLN A 530 -13.41 23.14 -1.97
C GLN A 530 -14.52 23.04 -0.90
N LEU A 531 -14.18 23.20 0.38
CA LEU A 531 -15.15 23.16 1.48
C LEU A 531 -16.18 24.30 1.38
N ALA A 532 -15.71 25.51 1.04
CA ALA A 532 -16.58 26.66 0.81
C ALA A 532 -17.54 26.40 -0.36
N ALA A 533 -17.03 25.94 -1.51
CA ALA A 533 -17.83 25.65 -2.69
C ALA A 533 -18.93 24.60 -2.42
N ALA A 534 -18.57 23.51 -1.73
CA ALA A 534 -19.52 22.47 -1.36
C ALA A 534 -20.60 22.99 -0.37
N THR A 535 -20.21 23.84 0.58
CA THR A 535 -21.16 24.43 1.54
C THR A 535 -22.12 25.41 0.86
N MET A 536 -21.62 26.22 -0.07
CA MET A 536 -22.44 27.12 -0.90
C MET A 536 -23.42 26.33 -1.78
N ALA A 537 -22.98 25.23 -2.40
CA ALA A 537 -23.85 24.37 -3.20
C ALA A 537 -24.98 23.72 -2.36
N ASN A 538 -24.65 23.20 -1.17
CA ASN A 538 -25.66 22.67 -0.26
C ASN A 538 -26.65 23.75 0.21
N THR A 539 -26.15 24.94 0.52
CA THR A 539 -26.97 26.10 0.92
C THR A 539 -27.93 26.50 -0.21
N ALA A 540 -27.45 26.52 -1.45
CA ALA A 540 -28.27 26.83 -2.62
C ALA A 540 -29.46 25.88 -2.80
N ASN A 541 -29.34 24.62 -2.39
CA ASN A 541 -30.38 23.61 -2.59
C ASN A 541 -31.36 23.48 -1.41
N SER A 542 -30.87 23.66 -0.18
CA SER A 542 -31.61 23.27 1.03
C SER A 542 -31.99 24.42 1.96
N TYR A 543 -31.41 25.62 1.78
CA TYR A 543 -31.64 26.71 2.71
C TYR A 543 -33.08 27.26 2.61
N PRO A 544 -33.77 27.58 3.73
CA PRO A 544 -35.19 27.97 3.70
C PRO A 544 -35.50 29.25 2.90
N HIS A 545 -34.63 30.26 2.98
CA HIS A 545 -34.84 31.59 2.38
C HIS A 545 -34.35 31.66 0.92
N GLU A 546 -35.22 32.14 0.01
CA GLU A 546 -34.95 32.15 -1.43
C GLU A 546 -33.77 33.04 -1.83
N GLU A 547 -33.66 34.25 -1.29
CA GLU A 547 -32.54 35.14 -1.62
C GLU A 547 -31.19 34.56 -1.19
N VAL A 548 -31.14 33.81 -0.08
CA VAL A 548 -29.92 33.16 0.38
C VAL A 548 -29.55 32.02 -0.56
N ARG A 549 -30.53 31.23 -1.03
CA ARG A 549 -30.30 30.18 -2.04
C ARG A 549 -29.74 30.78 -3.34
N ALA A 550 -30.34 31.86 -3.83
CA ALA A 550 -29.91 32.52 -5.05
C ALA A 550 -28.46 33.08 -4.92
N LEU A 551 -28.17 33.76 -3.81
CA LEU A 551 -26.83 34.27 -3.52
C LEU A 551 -25.80 33.15 -3.37
N ALA A 552 -26.14 32.06 -2.68
CA ALA A 552 -25.24 30.92 -2.51
C ALA A 552 -24.92 30.24 -3.85
N ALA A 553 -25.91 30.11 -4.75
CA ALA A 553 -25.70 29.56 -6.08
C ALA A 553 -24.77 30.45 -6.93
N ASP A 554 -24.96 31.77 -6.89
CA ASP A 554 -24.07 32.72 -7.56
C ASP A 554 -22.64 32.70 -6.99
N SER A 555 -22.50 32.80 -5.67
CA SER A 555 -21.22 32.72 -4.98
C SER A 555 -20.46 31.42 -5.29
N CYS A 556 -21.17 30.28 -5.32
CA CYS A 556 -20.58 28.99 -5.70
C CYS A 556 -19.99 29.03 -7.12
N ARG A 557 -20.76 29.52 -8.11
CA ARG A 557 -20.30 29.64 -9.50
C ARG A 557 -19.07 30.54 -9.64
N VAL A 558 -19.06 31.67 -8.93
CA VAL A 558 -17.92 32.63 -8.95
C VAL A 558 -16.66 31.99 -8.37
N VAL A 559 -16.77 31.35 -7.20
CA VAL A 559 -15.63 30.74 -6.51
C VAL A 559 -15.09 29.55 -7.28
N VAL A 560 -15.96 28.67 -7.77
CA VAL A 560 -15.54 27.53 -8.60
C VAL A 560 -14.91 28.04 -9.90
N GLY A 561 -15.56 28.96 -10.62
CA GLY A 561 -15.04 29.50 -11.89
C GLY A 561 -13.67 30.17 -11.76
N ARG A 562 -13.43 30.89 -10.66
CA ARG A 562 -12.12 31.48 -10.35
C ARG A 562 -11.06 30.42 -10.08
N SER A 563 -11.43 29.33 -9.43
CA SER A 563 -10.51 28.31 -8.90
C SER A 563 -10.21 27.17 -9.87
N LEU A 564 -11.10 26.88 -10.82
CA LEU A 564 -10.93 25.80 -11.81
C LEU A 564 -9.65 25.94 -12.64
N ARG A 565 -9.20 27.18 -12.91
CA ARG A 565 -7.98 27.45 -13.70
C ARG A 565 -6.69 27.05 -12.99
N THR A 566 -6.70 27.03 -11.66
CA THR A 566 -5.51 26.79 -10.83
C THR A 566 -5.60 25.49 -10.03
N ALA A 567 -6.78 24.85 -10.00
CA ALA A 567 -7.04 23.63 -9.24
C ALA A 567 -6.39 22.41 -9.90
N ASP A 568 -5.92 21.47 -9.07
CA ASP A 568 -5.49 20.15 -9.55
C ASP A 568 -6.68 19.28 -9.99
N VAL A 569 -6.40 18.13 -10.60
CA VAL A 569 -7.41 17.23 -11.15
C VAL A 569 -8.43 16.73 -10.13
N SER A 570 -7.99 16.43 -8.90
CA SER A 570 -8.89 15.97 -7.83
C SER A 570 -9.79 17.11 -7.36
N GLN A 571 -9.21 18.29 -7.19
CA GLN A 571 -9.90 19.51 -6.79
C GLN A 571 -10.89 19.95 -7.85
N GLN A 572 -10.51 19.92 -9.13
CA GLN A 572 -11.42 20.24 -10.25
C GLN A 572 -12.65 19.33 -10.22
N ARG A 573 -12.47 18.01 -10.05
CA ARG A 573 -13.61 17.09 -9.95
C ARG A 573 -14.56 17.46 -8.79
N GLN A 574 -14.01 17.77 -7.63
CA GLN A 574 -14.80 18.13 -6.45
C GLN A 574 -15.49 19.50 -6.59
N LEU A 575 -14.83 20.47 -7.23
CA LEU A 575 -15.41 21.78 -7.52
C LEU A 575 -16.52 21.68 -8.58
N LEU A 576 -16.35 20.87 -9.63
CA LEU A 576 -17.37 20.63 -10.64
C LEU A 576 -18.59 19.90 -10.05
N GLN A 577 -18.37 18.95 -9.13
CA GLN A 577 -19.47 18.31 -8.40
C GLN A 577 -20.33 19.34 -7.63
N SER A 578 -19.71 20.40 -7.10
CA SER A 578 -20.44 21.48 -6.42
C SER A 578 -21.31 22.29 -7.40
N ILE A 579 -20.87 22.44 -8.67
CA ILE A 579 -21.69 23.07 -9.72
C ILE A 579 -22.84 22.16 -10.15
N GLU A 580 -22.59 20.86 -10.33
CA GLU A 580 -23.63 19.89 -10.71
C GLU A 580 -24.78 19.88 -9.69
N GLN A 581 -24.46 20.02 -8.41
CA GLN A 581 -25.46 20.10 -7.35
C GLN A 581 -26.40 21.30 -7.49
N LEU A 582 -25.96 22.43 -8.06
CA LEU A 582 -26.80 23.64 -8.17
C LEU A 582 -28.02 23.46 -9.08
N ALA A 583 -27.97 22.48 -9.99
CA ALA A 583 -29.05 22.16 -10.91
C ALA A 583 -29.01 20.66 -11.26
N SER A 584 -29.33 19.81 -10.28
CA SER A 584 -29.28 18.34 -10.44
C SER A 584 -30.19 17.80 -11.56
N GLU A 585 -31.23 18.54 -11.93
CA GLU A 585 -32.13 18.20 -13.03
C GLU A 585 -31.54 18.52 -14.42
N ASP A 586 -30.50 19.36 -14.50
CA ASP A 586 -29.87 19.75 -15.75
C ASP A 586 -28.83 18.71 -16.20
N ARG A 587 -29.30 17.78 -17.04
CA ARG A 587 -28.45 16.73 -17.63
C ARG A 587 -27.34 17.29 -18.54
N LEU A 588 -27.52 18.47 -19.12
CA LEU A 588 -26.48 19.09 -19.96
C LEU A 588 -25.34 19.62 -19.09
N LEU A 589 -25.66 20.26 -17.98
CA LEU A 589 -24.65 20.73 -17.01
C LEU A 589 -23.81 19.57 -16.46
N GLN A 590 -24.45 18.45 -16.10
CA GLN A 590 -23.74 17.25 -15.62
C GLN A 590 -22.78 16.69 -16.68
N ARG A 591 -23.23 16.65 -17.95
CA ARG A 591 -22.39 16.20 -19.07
C ARG A 591 -21.21 17.15 -19.29
N ASP A 592 -21.43 18.45 -19.22
CA ASP A 592 -20.39 19.45 -19.47
C ASP A 592 -19.34 19.47 -18.34
N CYS A 593 -19.75 19.30 -17.08
CA CYS A 593 -18.86 19.10 -15.94
C CYS A 593 -18.01 17.82 -16.10
N SER A 594 -18.63 16.70 -16.51
CA SER A 594 -17.94 15.44 -16.77
C SER A 594 -16.92 15.57 -17.91
N ARG A 595 -17.28 16.27 -19.00
CA ARG A 595 -16.39 16.52 -20.14
C ARG A 595 -15.19 17.37 -19.73
N PHE A 596 -15.41 18.44 -18.98
CA PHE A 596 -14.34 19.31 -18.49
C PHE A 596 -13.37 18.56 -17.57
N GLY A 597 -13.89 17.74 -16.65
CA GLY A 597 -13.07 16.95 -15.72
C GLY A 597 -12.24 15.83 -16.36
N ARG A 598 -12.59 15.37 -17.58
CA ARG A 598 -11.82 14.37 -18.33
C ARG A 598 -10.65 14.95 -19.12
N GLN A 599 -10.75 16.20 -19.58
CA GLN A 599 -9.67 16.86 -20.32
C GLN A 599 -8.40 17.09 -19.48
N THR A 600 -8.48 17.02 -18.15
CA THR A 600 -7.35 17.30 -17.25
C THR A 600 -6.73 16.06 -16.58
N VAL A 601 -7.31 14.87 -16.71
CA VAL A 601 -6.79 13.64 -16.04
C VAL A 601 -5.80 12.90 -16.95
N GLU A 602 -4.50 13.12 -16.76
CA GLU A 602 -3.51 12.09 -17.14
C GLU A 602 -3.58 10.91 -16.16
N PRO A 603 -3.63 9.64 -16.63
CA PRO A 603 -3.74 8.49 -15.74
C PRO A 603 -2.42 8.24 -14.97
N LYS A 604 -2.41 8.53 -13.67
CA LYS A 604 -1.29 8.21 -12.75
C LYS A 604 -1.23 6.70 -12.41
N ARG A 605 -0.04 6.12 -12.58
CA ARG A 605 0.35 4.73 -12.26
C ARG A 605 0.15 4.41 -10.77
N ARG A 606 -0.43 3.25 -10.45
CA ARG A 606 -0.42 2.67 -9.10
C ARG A 606 0.86 1.84 -8.87
N PRO A 607 1.47 1.86 -7.67
CA PRO A 607 2.62 1.01 -7.35
C PRO A 607 2.19 -0.44 -7.17
N VAL A 608 2.90 -1.36 -7.84
CA VAL A 608 2.67 -2.80 -7.82
C VAL A 608 3.30 -3.41 -6.57
N VAL A 609 2.48 -4.07 -5.75
CA VAL A 609 2.94 -5.00 -4.71
C VAL A 609 3.47 -6.25 -5.42
N ALA A 610 4.69 -6.69 -5.10
CA ALA A 610 5.30 -7.88 -5.69
C ALA A 610 4.38 -9.12 -5.55
N PRO A 611 3.97 -9.80 -6.63
CA PRO A 611 3.08 -10.95 -6.53
C PRO A 611 3.85 -12.21 -6.12
N ARG A 612 3.21 -13.03 -5.30
CA ARG A 612 3.49 -14.46 -5.14
C ARG A 612 3.59 -15.12 -6.52
N THR A 613 4.58 -15.99 -6.73
CA THR A 613 4.83 -16.71 -7.99
C THR A 613 3.64 -17.58 -8.41
N GLN A 614 2.75 -17.00 -9.20
CA GLN A 614 1.64 -17.68 -9.85
C GLN A 614 2.18 -18.42 -11.08
N ARG A 615 1.96 -19.74 -11.17
CA ARG A 615 2.32 -20.53 -12.36
C ARG A 615 1.33 -20.24 -13.48
N TYR A 616 1.80 -19.69 -14.59
CA TYR A 616 1.00 -19.46 -15.80
C TYR A 616 1.10 -20.66 -16.75
N ALA A 617 0.06 -20.90 -17.56
CA ALA A 617 0.12 -21.90 -18.63
C ALA A 617 1.07 -21.45 -19.75
N GLU A 618 1.59 -22.40 -20.53
CA GLU A 618 2.44 -22.13 -21.70
C GLU A 618 1.73 -22.59 -23.00
N PRO A 619 1.75 -21.78 -24.07
CA PRO A 619 1.22 -22.19 -25.37
C PRO A 619 2.10 -23.27 -26.01
N THR A 620 1.47 -24.25 -26.65
CA THR A 620 2.17 -25.37 -27.31
C THR A 620 2.56 -25.00 -28.74
N LEU A 621 3.79 -25.31 -29.16
CA LEU A 621 4.21 -25.20 -30.56
C LEU A 621 3.44 -26.22 -31.40
N PHE A 622 2.65 -25.73 -32.37
CA PHE A 622 1.81 -26.54 -33.24
C PHE A 622 2.50 -26.88 -34.57
N ALA A 623 3.19 -25.92 -35.17
CA ALA A 623 3.94 -26.11 -36.41
C ALA A 623 5.12 -25.14 -36.50
N GLU A 624 6.17 -25.53 -37.22
CA GLU A 624 7.32 -24.69 -37.53
C GLU A 624 7.73 -24.91 -38.99
N PHE A 625 7.95 -23.81 -39.73
CA PHE A 625 8.41 -23.82 -41.11
C PHE A 625 9.23 -22.54 -41.39
N ALA A 626 9.81 -22.42 -42.58
CA ALA A 626 10.64 -21.27 -42.93
C ALA A 626 10.30 -20.72 -44.32
N LEU A 627 10.25 -19.40 -44.42
CA LEU A 627 10.22 -18.66 -45.68
C LEU A 627 11.64 -18.56 -46.27
N SER A 628 11.72 -18.16 -47.55
CA SER A 628 13.02 -17.96 -48.22
C SER A 628 13.90 -16.99 -47.45
N LYS A 629 15.12 -17.43 -47.13
CA LYS A 629 16.15 -16.61 -46.46
C LYS A 629 16.78 -15.55 -47.38
N ARG A 630 16.51 -15.61 -48.69
CA ARG A 630 17.02 -14.65 -49.69
C ARG A 630 16.21 -13.34 -49.68
N VAL A 631 14.99 -13.39 -49.16
CA VAL A 631 14.08 -12.25 -49.10
C VAL A 631 14.23 -11.57 -47.75
N GLN A 632 14.45 -10.26 -47.76
CA GLN A 632 14.34 -9.41 -46.58
C GLN A 632 12.86 -9.09 -46.35
N TRP A 633 12.20 -9.93 -45.55
CA TRP A 633 10.78 -9.80 -45.23
C TRP A 633 10.50 -8.51 -44.45
N GLN A 634 9.50 -7.75 -44.90
CA GLN A 634 9.14 -6.44 -44.32
C GLN A 634 7.78 -6.44 -43.66
N THR A 635 6.83 -7.25 -44.16
CA THR A 635 5.45 -7.23 -43.68
C THR A 635 4.76 -8.57 -43.93
N VAL A 636 3.78 -8.87 -43.07
CA VAL A 636 2.94 -10.07 -43.15
C VAL A 636 1.51 -9.68 -42.78
N VAL A 637 0.53 -10.20 -43.52
CA VAL A 637 -0.91 -10.10 -43.18
C VAL A 637 -1.56 -11.48 -43.21
N ALA A 638 -2.45 -11.73 -42.25
CA ALA A 638 -3.27 -12.93 -42.23
C ALA A 638 -4.57 -12.71 -43.03
N ALA A 639 -4.97 -13.73 -43.78
CA ALA A 639 -6.17 -13.78 -44.60
C ALA A 639 -6.86 -15.15 -44.42
N ASN A 640 -7.45 -15.35 -43.24
CA ASN A 640 -8.15 -16.59 -42.87
C ASN A 640 -7.26 -17.84 -42.95
N GLU A 641 -7.47 -18.73 -43.94
CA GLU A 641 -6.67 -19.95 -44.15
C GLU A 641 -5.28 -19.67 -44.71
N LEU A 642 -5.06 -18.46 -45.23
CA LEU A 642 -3.82 -18.05 -45.86
C LEU A 642 -3.14 -16.95 -45.06
N PHE A 643 -1.83 -16.82 -45.26
CA PHE A 643 -1.08 -15.61 -44.98
C PHE A 643 -0.43 -15.10 -46.25
N TYR A 644 -0.14 -13.80 -46.26
CA TYR A 644 0.64 -13.15 -47.31
C TYR A 644 1.83 -12.45 -46.67
N ALA A 645 3.02 -12.66 -47.24
CA ALA A 645 4.25 -12.02 -46.80
C ALA A 645 4.89 -11.30 -47.99
N ALA A 646 5.46 -10.12 -47.73
CA ALA A 646 6.17 -9.35 -48.75
C ALA A 646 7.51 -8.83 -48.22
N GLY A 647 8.49 -8.76 -49.11
CA GLY A 647 9.84 -8.30 -48.81
C GLY A 647 10.62 -8.00 -50.08
N TYR A 648 11.89 -7.63 -49.91
CA TYR A 648 12.79 -7.34 -51.02
C TYR A 648 13.85 -8.42 -51.17
N GLU A 649 14.09 -8.87 -52.40
CA GLU A 649 15.21 -9.72 -52.79
C GLU A 649 16.05 -8.94 -53.79
N GLY A 650 17.13 -8.30 -53.31
CA GLY A 650 17.85 -7.30 -54.11
C GLY A 650 16.92 -6.15 -54.52
N ASN A 651 16.84 -5.84 -55.81
CA ASN A 651 15.94 -4.82 -56.37
C ASN A 651 14.57 -5.37 -56.79
N SER A 652 14.19 -6.56 -56.32
CA SER A 652 12.91 -7.18 -56.67
C SER A 652 11.99 -7.25 -55.46
N LEU A 653 10.71 -6.92 -55.64
CA LEU A 653 9.67 -7.20 -54.66
C LEU A 653 9.27 -8.67 -54.76
N SER A 654 9.45 -9.37 -53.65
CA SER A 654 9.03 -10.76 -53.49
C SER A 654 7.75 -10.81 -52.67
N LEU A 655 6.73 -11.48 -53.22
CA LEU A 655 5.43 -11.69 -52.61
C LEU A 655 5.17 -13.20 -52.51
N VAL A 656 4.72 -13.66 -51.35
CA VAL A 656 4.36 -15.05 -51.11
C VAL A 656 2.96 -15.12 -50.50
N ARG A 657 2.17 -16.10 -50.97
CA ARG A 657 1.00 -16.61 -50.22
C ARG A 657 1.36 -17.95 -49.60
N GLY A 658 0.90 -18.24 -48.41
CA GLY A 658 1.13 -19.53 -47.76
C GLY A 658 -0.02 -19.99 -46.89
N GLU A 659 -0.03 -21.27 -46.57
CA GLU A 659 -0.94 -21.88 -45.60
C GLU A 659 -0.24 -22.07 -44.26
N TRP A 660 -1.01 -22.18 -43.18
CA TRP A 660 -0.48 -22.40 -41.83
C TRP A 660 0.23 -23.75 -41.64
N SER A 661 0.15 -24.65 -42.62
CA SER A 661 0.89 -25.91 -42.73
C SER A 661 2.34 -25.73 -43.22
N GLY A 662 2.69 -24.55 -43.74
CA GLY A 662 4.03 -24.22 -44.25
C GLY A 662 4.19 -24.30 -45.77
N ASN A 663 3.15 -24.75 -46.50
CA ASN A 663 3.13 -24.65 -47.96
C ASN A 663 3.12 -23.18 -48.38
N THR A 664 3.93 -22.82 -49.38
CA THR A 664 4.03 -21.46 -49.89
C THR A 664 4.03 -21.43 -51.41
N GLN A 665 3.54 -20.34 -51.98
CA GLN A 665 3.52 -20.09 -53.41
C GLN A 665 3.87 -18.64 -53.69
N SER A 666 4.82 -18.44 -54.62
CA SER A 666 5.14 -17.15 -55.20
C SER A 666 4.45 -16.97 -56.55
N PRO A 667 4.13 -15.74 -56.98
CA PRO A 667 3.66 -15.49 -58.33
C PRO A 667 4.79 -15.76 -59.36
N ALA A 668 4.40 -16.01 -60.61
CA ALA A 668 5.32 -16.51 -61.65
C ALA A 668 6.50 -15.58 -62.00
N LYS A 669 6.40 -14.27 -61.73
CA LYS A 669 7.50 -13.31 -61.92
C LYS A 669 7.57 -12.33 -60.74
N PRO A 670 8.76 -12.14 -60.11
CA PRO A 670 8.97 -11.05 -59.17
C PRO A 670 8.94 -9.70 -59.91
N TRP A 671 8.52 -8.64 -59.23
CA TRP A 671 8.42 -7.30 -59.83
C TRP A 671 9.69 -6.50 -59.53
N GLN A 672 10.30 -5.93 -60.57
CA GLN A 672 11.48 -5.08 -60.38
C GLN A 672 11.06 -3.74 -59.81
N VAL A 673 11.79 -3.29 -58.79
CA VAL A 673 11.51 -2.06 -58.07
C VAL A 673 12.79 -1.24 -57.98
N ARG A 674 12.68 0.07 -58.22
CA ARG A 674 13.83 0.97 -58.04
C ARG A 674 13.96 1.35 -56.56
N LEU A 675 14.75 0.57 -55.83
CA LEU A 675 15.05 0.91 -54.43
C LEU A 675 15.86 2.19 -54.37
N VAL A 676 15.38 3.16 -53.60
CA VAL A 676 16.14 4.37 -53.28
C VAL A 676 16.95 4.08 -52.01
N PRO A 677 18.28 4.25 -52.00
CA PRO A 677 19.12 4.02 -50.82
C PRO A 677 18.63 4.87 -49.64
N GLY A 678 18.41 4.26 -48.47
CA GLY A 678 17.87 4.91 -47.27
C GLY A 678 16.35 4.88 -47.13
N LEU A 679 15.60 4.54 -48.20
CA LEU A 679 14.14 4.30 -48.15
C LEU A 679 13.78 2.81 -47.96
N SER A 680 14.77 1.92 -47.84
CA SER A 680 14.55 0.48 -47.61
C SER A 680 13.88 0.15 -46.27
N GLU A 681 13.78 1.12 -45.35
CA GLU A 681 13.00 1.02 -44.11
C GLU A 681 11.56 1.56 -44.24
N SER A 682 11.20 2.14 -45.40
CA SER A 682 9.84 2.63 -45.71
C SER A 682 8.98 1.48 -46.24
N GLY A 683 8.22 0.89 -45.32
CA GLY A 683 7.62 -0.45 -45.46
C GLY A 683 6.64 -0.65 -46.61
N ILE A 684 6.67 -1.88 -47.15
CA ILE A 684 5.61 -2.44 -47.99
C ILE A 684 4.31 -2.47 -47.16
N LEU A 685 3.22 -1.97 -47.72
CA LEU A 685 1.90 -2.02 -47.12
C LEU A 685 1.08 -3.12 -47.79
N LEU A 686 0.40 -3.93 -46.98
CA LEU A 686 -0.48 -5.00 -47.45
C LEU A 686 -1.88 -4.82 -46.85
N ALA A 687 -2.92 -5.05 -47.65
CA ALA A 687 -4.28 -5.22 -47.16
C ALA A 687 -4.81 -6.59 -47.63
N PRO A 688 -5.21 -7.50 -46.72
CA PRO A 688 -5.59 -8.86 -47.06
C PRO A 688 -6.82 -8.89 -47.97
N PRO A 689 -6.95 -9.90 -48.86
CA PRO A 689 -8.16 -10.09 -49.66
C PRO A 689 -9.38 -10.37 -48.79
N VAL A 690 -10.57 -10.02 -49.28
CA VAL A 690 -11.85 -10.35 -48.64
C VAL A 690 -12.55 -11.41 -49.46
N GLY A 691 -12.90 -12.53 -48.82
CA GLY A 691 -13.49 -13.68 -49.48
C GLY A 691 -12.51 -14.40 -50.43
N ASP A 692 -13.03 -15.42 -51.11
CA ASP A 692 -12.22 -16.30 -51.97
C ASP A 692 -11.78 -15.67 -53.30
N LEU A 693 -12.47 -14.63 -53.74
CA LEU A 693 -12.25 -13.97 -55.04
C LEU A 693 -11.57 -12.60 -54.92
N GLY A 694 -11.29 -12.14 -53.70
CA GLY A 694 -10.64 -10.86 -53.47
C GLY A 694 -9.16 -10.85 -53.88
N ALA A 695 -8.68 -9.70 -54.35
CA ALA A 695 -7.25 -9.46 -54.55
C ALA A 695 -6.56 -8.97 -53.28
N LEU A 696 -5.32 -9.38 -53.02
CA LEU A 696 -4.45 -8.73 -52.02
C LEU A 696 -4.07 -7.34 -52.54
N TRP A 697 -4.19 -6.30 -51.71
CA TRP A 697 -3.66 -4.98 -52.07
C TRP A 697 -2.23 -4.83 -51.61
N VAL A 698 -1.39 -4.33 -52.51
CA VAL A 698 0.03 -4.11 -52.26
C VAL A 698 0.37 -2.66 -52.59
N TYR A 699 1.13 -2.02 -51.73
CA TYR A 699 1.70 -0.71 -52.00
C TYR A 699 3.14 -0.63 -51.51
N SER A 700 4.00 -0.02 -52.31
CA SER A 700 5.38 0.30 -51.96
C SER A 700 5.72 1.61 -52.65
N ARG A 701 6.34 2.54 -51.92
CA ARG A 701 6.74 3.86 -52.45
C ARG A 701 7.69 3.77 -53.64
N SER A 702 8.41 2.65 -53.76
CA SER A 702 9.33 2.39 -54.85
C SER A 702 8.67 1.79 -56.12
N MET A 703 7.35 1.56 -56.11
CA MET A 703 6.61 1.08 -57.29
C MET A 703 6.29 2.25 -58.24
N GLU A 704 6.65 2.09 -59.52
CA GLU A 704 6.35 3.08 -60.56
C GLU A 704 5.07 2.73 -61.36
N ASP A 705 4.76 1.44 -61.53
CA ASP A 705 3.54 0.96 -62.18
C ASP A 705 2.59 0.29 -61.17
N ALA A 706 1.34 0.04 -61.57
CA ALA A 706 0.35 -0.75 -60.83
C ALA A 706 0.30 -2.21 -61.34
N PRO A 707 1.28 -3.08 -61.02
CA PRO A 707 1.27 -4.47 -61.46
C PRO A 707 0.15 -5.29 -60.83
N THR A 708 -0.26 -6.33 -61.54
CA THR A 708 -1.11 -7.40 -61.02
C THR A 708 -0.33 -8.70 -60.99
N TRP A 709 -0.13 -9.28 -59.81
CA TRP A 709 0.39 -10.62 -59.63
C TRP A 709 -0.75 -11.63 -59.66
N VAL A 710 -0.52 -12.73 -60.37
CA VAL A 710 -1.45 -13.87 -60.39
C VAL A 710 -0.78 -15.06 -59.72
N PHE A 711 -1.48 -15.65 -58.76
CA PHE A 711 -1.12 -16.93 -58.17
C PHE A 711 -1.91 -18.03 -58.89
N SER A 712 -1.20 -18.77 -59.74
CA SER A 712 -1.79 -19.86 -60.52
C SER A 712 -2.32 -20.96 -59.59
N PRO A 713 -3.47 -21.58 -59.90
CA PRO A 713 -3.94 -22.75 -59.18
C PRO A 713 -2.91 -23.88 -59.17
N THR A 714 -2.74 -24.54 -58.03
CA THR A 714 -1.95 -25.78 -57.86
C THR A 714 -2.73 -26.75 -56.97
N ASP A 715 -2.28 -28.01 -56.83
CA ASP A 715 -2.93 -28.98 -55.94
C ASP A 715 -3.01 -28.48 -54.49
N GLN A 716 -1.98 -27.77 -54.03
CA GLN A 716 -1.93 -27.17 -52.70
C GLN A 716 -2.74 -25.87 -52.61
N PHE A 717 -2.82 -25.10 -53.71
CA PHE A 717 -3.56 -23.84 -53.75
C PHE A 717 -4.58 -23.87 -54.90
N PRO A 718 -5.70 -24.59 -54.76
CA PRO A 718 -6.63 -24.84 -55.87
C PRO A 718 -7.36 -23.58 -56.34
N LYS A 719 -7.46 -22.57 -55.46
CA LYS A 719 -8.09 -21.28 -55.79
C LYS A 719 -7.07 -20.34 -56.44
N ARG A 720 -7.45 -19.77 -57.59
CA ARG A 720 -6.69 -18.68 -58.22
C ARG A 720 -6.69 -17.48 -57.28
N GLY A 721 -5.50 -16.99 -56.92
CA GLY A 721 -5.33 -15.77 -56.15
C GLY A 721 -4.81 -14.65 -57.02
N SER A 722 -5.03 -13.40 -56.62
CA SER A 722 -4.39 -12.24 -57.23
C SER A 722 -3.89 -11.28 -56.16
N ALA A 723 -2.85 -10.52 -56.50
CA ALA A 723 -2.44 -9.35 -55.77
C ALA A 723 -2.36 -8.18 -56.74
N VAL A 724 -2.90 -7.04 -56.36
CA VAL A 724 -3.02 -5.85 -57.21
C VAL A 724 -2.31 -4.71 -56.50
N ALA A 725 -1.39 -4.06 -57.21
CA ALA A 725 -0.84 -2.80 -56.75
C ALA A 725 -1.89 -1.69 -56.89
N LEU A 726 -2.03 -0.86 -55.86
CA LEU A 726 -3.05 0.17 -55.82
C LEU A 726 -2.76 1.29 -56.84
N PRO A 727 -3.74 1.70 -57.69
CA PRO A 727 -3.55 2.63 -58.80
C PRO A 727 -3.63 4.11 -58.37
N VAL A 728 -3.12 4.44 -57.19
CA VAL A 728 -3.23 5.80 -56.64
C VAL A 728 -1.97 6.58 -57.01
N ASP A 729 -2.14 7.75 -57.64
CA ASP A 729 -1.05 8.69 -57.94
C ASP A 729 -0.22 8.93 -56.66
N GLY A 730 0.99 8.37 -56.64
CA GLY A 730 1.74 7.93 -55.46
C GLY A 730 2.29 9.01 -54.53
N GLU A 731 1.68 10.18 -54.43
CA GLU A 731 2.06 11.18 -53.44
C GLU A 731 1.28 10.96 -52.13
N GLY A 732 1.89 10.18 -51.24
CA GLY A 732 1.62 10.29 -49.81
C GLY A 732 0.76 9.20 -49.16
N ILE A 733 0.57 8.01 -49.75
CA ILE A 733 -0.07 6.91 -49.01
C ILE A 733 0.81 6.53 -47.81
N LEU A 734 0.22 6.57 -46.60
CA LEU A 734 0.91 6.25 -45.35
C LEU A 734 0.40 4.95 -44.71
N ALA A 735 -0.86 4.58 -44.92
CA ALA A 735 -1.42 3.35 -44.39
C ALA A 735 -2.59 2.82 -45.24
N ILE A 736 -2.75 1.49 -45.29
CA ILE A 736 -3.87 0.82 -45.94
C ILE A 736 -4.44 -0.25 -45.00
N THR A 737 -5.74 -0.48 -45.07
CA THR A 737 -6.39 -1.59 -44.35
C THR A 737 -7.68 -2.00 -45.06
N ARG A 738 -8.27 -3.13 -44.66
CA ARG A 738 -9.64 -3.49 -45.05
C ARG A 738 -10.52 -3.58 -43.83
N GLY A 739 -11.67 -2.93 -43.90
CA GLY A 739 -12.70 -3.00 -42.89
C GLY A 739 -13.63 -4.19 -43.07
N PRO A 740 -14.60 -4.33 -42.15
CA PRO A 740 -15.68 -5.30 -42.29
C PRO A 740 -16.46 -5.06 -43.58
N LEU A 741 -16.98 -6.13 -44.19
CA LEU A 741 -17.62 -6.13 -45.51
C LEU A 741 -16.69 -5.86 -46.70
N GLY A 742 -15.37 -5.74 -46.46
CA GLY A 742 -14.35 -5.68 -47.50
C GLY A 742 -14.10 -4.30 -48.11
N VAL A 743 -14.70 -3.25 -47.54
CA VAL A 743 -14.36 -1.86 -47.87
C VAL A 743 -12.90 -1.61 -47.51
N GLY A 744 -12.12 -1.17 -48.49
CA GLY A 744 -10.74 -0.79 -48.29
C GLY A 744 -10.61 0.65 -47.84
N TRP A 745 -9.67 0.91 -46.94
CA TRP A 745 -9.39 2.25 -46.43
C TRP A 745 -7.94 2.59 -46.67
N ILE A 746 -7.72 3.78 -47.24
CA ILE A 746 -6.39 4.33 -47.51
C ILE A 746 -6.28 5.67 -46.78
N PHE A 747 -5.22 5.81 -46.00
CA PHE A 747 -4.84 7.08 -45.39
C PHE A 747 -3.66 7.67 -46.15
N SER A 748 -3.87 8.87 -46.71
CA SER A 748 -2.89 9.57 -47.55
C SER A 748 -2.62 10.98 -47.02
N LEU A 749 -1.41 11.48 -47.22
CA LEU A 749 -1.03 12.87 -47.01
C LEU A 749 -0.95 13.59 -48.37
N LEU A 750 -2.01 14.32 -48.71
CA LEU A 750 -2.11 15.10 -49.94
C LEU A 750 -1.54 16.51 -49.73
N ARG A 751 -1.40 17.29 -50.81
CA ARG A 751 -0.93 18.70 -50.74
C ARG A 751 -1.80 19.56 -49.82
N ASP A 752 -3.11 19.32 -49.83
CA ASP A 752 -4.09 20.06 -49.01
C ASP A 752 -4.27 19.47 -47.60
N GLY A 753 -3.44 18.48 -47.23
CA GLY A 753 -3.46 17.83 -45.92
C GLY A 753 -3.83 16.35 -45.96
N PRO A 754 -3.95 15.70 -44.78
CA PRO A 754 -4.28 14.29 -44.68
C PRO A 754 -5.73 14.00 -45.11
N CYS A 755 -5.93 12.86 -45.76
CA CYS A 755 -7.20 12.43 -46.30
C CYS A 755 -7.41 10.93 -46.06
N LEU A 756 -8.63 10.57 -45.67
CA LEU A 756 -9.06 9.19 -45.48
C LEU A 756 -10.03 8.81 -46.61
N SER A 757 -9.65 7.84 -47.43
CA SER A 757 -10.40 7.44 -48.62
C SER A 757 -10.90 6.01 -48.52
N ALA A 758 -12.19 5.82 -48.79
CA ALA A 758 -12.88 4.53 -48.84
C ALA A 758 -12.92 4.02 -50.28
N TYR A 759 -12.62 2.74 -50.45
CA TYR A 759 -12.61 2.04 -51.72
C TYR A 759 -13.45 0.77 -51.63
N SER A 760 -14.13 0.44 -52.72
CA SER A 760 -14.85 -0.83 -52.86
C SER A 760 -13.88 -2.02 -52.83
N PRO A 761 -14.36 -3.25 -52.57
CA PRO A 761 -13.53 -4.44 -52.65
C PRO A 761 -12.79 -4.61 -53.98
N ASP A 762 -13.36 -4.09 -55.07
CA ASP A 762 -12.82 -4.12 -56.44
C ASP A 762 -11.81 -2.99 -56.71
N GLY A 763 -11.53 -2.12 -55.72
CA GLY A 763 -10.53 -1.05 -55.83
C GLY A 763 -11.05 0.25 -56.43
N VAL A 764 -12.37 0.40 -56.64
CA VAL A 764 -12.98 1.67 -57.08
C VAL A 764 -13.17 2.61 -55.88
N LEU A 765 -12.74 3.87 -55.99
CA LEU A 765 -12.95 4.90 -54.96
C LEU A 765 -14.44 5.13 -54.72
N ILE A 766 -14.88 4.96 -53.47
CA ILE A 766 -16.26 5.23 -53.02
C ILE A 766 -16.38 6.67 -52.56
N ARG A 767 -15.45 7.12 -51.69
CA ARG A 767 -15.51 8.44 -51.07
C ARG A 767 -14.15 8.83 -50.49
N SER A 768 -13.83 10.13 -50.50
CA SER A 768 -12.70 10.72 -49.78
C SER A 768 -13.19 11.68 -48.70
N HIS A 769 -12.58 11.61 -47.52
CA HIS A 769 -12.83 12.50 -46.39
C HIS A 769 -11.54 13.27 -46.08
N PRO A 770 -11.42 14.53 -46.53
CA PRO A 770 -10.34 15.41 -46.13
C PRO A 770 -10.40 15.65 -44.63
N LEU A 771 -9.29 15.48 -43.92
CA LEU A 771 -9.20 15.67 -42.48
C LEU A 771 -8.69 17.08 -42.13
N SER A 772 -8.90 18.05 -43.01
CA SER A 772 -8.41 19.44 -42.89
C SER A 772 -8.87 20.17 -41.63
N SER A 773 -9.99 19.74 -41.04
CA SER A 773 -10.53 20.30 -39.78
C SER A 773 -9.88 19.73 -38.52
N ILE A 774 -8.94 18.80 -38.64
CA ILE A 774 -8.29 18.12 -37.51
C ILE A 774 -6.89 18.70 -37.32
N GLU A 775 -6.54 19.05 -36.08
CA GLU A 775 -5.19 19.49 -35.75
C GLU A 775 -4.23 18.30 -35.61
N PHE A 776 -3.18 18.28 -36.43
CA PHE A 776 -2.16 17.22 -36.44
C PHE A 776 -0.82 17.68 -35.85
N ARG A 777 -0.79 18.68 -34.96
CA ARG A 777 0.46 19.26 -34.42
C ARG A 777 1.34 18.25 -33.67
N GLU A 778 0.73 17.23 -33.07
CA GLU A 778 1.43 16.20 -32.28
C GLU A 778 1.71 14.90 -33.08
N TRP A 779 1.45 14.92 -34.39
CA TRP A 779 1.69 13.78 -35.27
C TRP A 779 3.11 13.83 -35.82
N ASP A 780 3.76 12.67 -35.83
CA ASP A 780 5.12 12.48 -36.35
C ASP A 780 5.03 11.75 -37.69
N TRP A 781 4.88 12.51 -38.77
CA TRP A 781 4.74 11.98 -40.13
C TRP A 781 5.97 11.22 -40.64
N LEU A 782 7.12 11.34 -39.95
CA LEU A 782 8.30 10.53 -40.23
C LEU A 782 8.18 9.11 -39.68
N ARG A 783 7.25 8.88 -38.74
CA ARG A 783 6.93 7.56 -38.20
C ARG A 783 5.82 6.89 -38.99
N ARG A 784 5.79 5.56 -38.89
CA ARG A 784 4.75 4.72 -39.48
C ARG A 784 3.36 5.17 -39.02
N VAL A 785 2.45 5.36 -39.98
CA VAL A 785 1.02 5.52 -39.71
C VAL A 785 0.38 4.15 -39.65
N MET A 786 -0.46 3.93 -38.66
CA MET A 786 -1.20 2.69 -38.45
C MET A 786 -2.68 2.94 -38.70
N LEU A 787 -3.34 1.99 -39.37
CA LEU A 787 -4.73 2.11 -39.77
C LEU A 787 -5.49 0.83 -39.46
N HIS A 788 -6.58 0.95 -38.73
CA HIS A 788 -7.48 -0.15 -38.42
C HIS A 788 -8.94 0.26 -38.69
N ALA A 789 -9.69 -0.59 -39.38
CA ALA A 789 -11.09 -0.37 -39.66
C ALA A 789 -11.93 -1.40 -38.90
N SER A 790 -12.83 -0.91 -38.05
CA SER A 790 -13.81 -1.71 -37.31
C SER A 790 -15.19 -1.61 -37.98
N HIS A 791 -16.21 -2.23 -37.37
CA HIS A 791 -17.58 -2.14 -37.87
C HIS A 791 -18.16 -0.74 -37.73
N ASP A 792 -17.74 0.04 -36.71
CA ASP A 792 -18.38 1.29 -36.33
C ASP A 792 -17.51 2.54 -36.52
N ALA A 793 -16.19 2.35 -36.65
CA ALA A 793 -15.26 3.45 -36.81
C ALA A 793 -13.94 3.02 -37.47
N ILE A 794 -13.22 4.02 -37.96
CA ILE A 794 -11.87 3.89 -38.51
C ILE A 794 -10.89 4.57 -37.55
N TYR A 795 -9.80 3.89 -37.26
CA TYR A 795 -8.79 4.31 -36.31
C TYR A 795 -7.46 4.54 -37.03
N VAL A 796 -6.89 5.72 -36.85
CA VAL A 796 -5.59 6.11 -37.40
C VAL A 796 -4.69 6.47 -36.22
N ALA A 797 -3.54 5.81 -36.10
CA ALA A 797 -2.57 6.10 -35.05
C ALA A 797 -1.22 6.51 -35.62
N ASN A 798 -0.63 7.57 -35.07
CA ASN A 798 0.70 8.04 -35.40
C ASN A 798 1.23 8.97 -34.30
N GLY A 799 2.54 8.91 -34.04
CA GLY A 799 3.13 9.65 -32.92
C GLY A 799 2.40 9.32 -31.63
N VAL A 800 1.92 10.33 -30.92
CA VAL A 800 1.13 10.18 -29.68
C VAL A 800 -0.38 10.17 -29.89
N GLY A 801 -0.86 10.41 -31.11
CA GLY A 801 -2.28 10.58 -31.42
C GLY A 801 -2.96 9.32 -31.95
N LEU A 802 -4.20 9.09 -31.51
CA LEU A 802 -5.15 8.12 -32.05
C LEU A 802 -6.40 8.88 -32.52
N LEU A 803 -6.57 9.01 -33.83
CA LEU A 803 -7.77 9.54 -34.45
C LEU A 803 -8.79 8.42 -34.65
N ARG A 804 -10.01 8.61 -34.14
CA ARG A 804 -11.20 7.83 -34.45
C ARG A 804 -12.10 8.64 -35.38
N THR A 805 -12.54 8.03 -36.48
CA THR A 805 -13.56 8.56 -37.38
C THR A 805 -14.77 7.63 -37.38
N GLY A 806 -15.91 8.09 -36.89
CA GLY A 806 -17.15 7.33 -36.83
C GLY A 806 -17.93 7.29 -38.16
N LYS A 807 -19.03 6.53 -38.18
CA LYS A 807 -19.86 6.34 -39.39
C LYS A 807 -20.52 7.62 -39.89
N SER A 808 -20.90 8.53 -39.01
CA SER A 808 -21.53 9.82 -39.37
C SER A 808 -20.51 10.90 -39.72
N GLY A 809 -19.21 10.57 -39.74
CA GLY A 809 -18.14 11.51 -40.04
C GLY A 809 -17.70 12.33 -38.82
N GLU A 810 -18.18 12.03 -37.61
CA GLU A 810 -17.59 12.57 -36.40
C GLU A 810 -16.15 12.10 -36.22
N HIS A 811 -15.32 13.01 -35.74
CA HIS A 811 -13.91 12.76 -35.47
C HIS A 811 -13.63 13.02 -34.00
N SER A 812 -12.88 12.12 -33.36
CA SER A 812 -12.30 12.33 -32.04
C SER A 812 -10.82 11.93 -32.06
N THR A 813 -9.98 12.71 -31.40
CA THR A 813 -8.56 12.41 -31.29
C THR A 813 -8.20 12.24 -29.82
N ASP A 814 -7.64 11.08 -29.48
CA ASP A 814 -7.09 10.79 -28.17
C ASP A 814 -5.56 10.88 -28.22
N PHE A 815 -4.95 11.55 -27.24
CA PHE A 815 -3.50 11.71 -27.14
C PHE A 815 -2.95 10.90 -25.97
N PHE A 816 -1.81 10.26 -26.18
CA PHE A 816 -1.16 9.40 -25.20
C PHE A 816 0.22 9.94 -24.80
N ALA A 817 0.64 9.67 -23.56
CA ALA A 817 1.93 10.16 -23.04
C ALA A 817 3.18 9.59 -23.75
N ALA A 818 3.02 8.56 -24.58
CA ALA A 818 4.11 7.92 -25.31
C ALA A 818 3.72 7.64 -26.76
N PRO A 819 4.69 7.60 -27.70
CA PRO A 819 4.39 7.30 -29.09
C PRO A 819 3.84 5.88 -29.28
N ILE A 820 2.68 5.78 -29.93
CA ILE A 820 2.05 4.52 -30.34
C ILE A 820 2.96 3.83 -31.35
N LYS A 821 3.38 2.61 -31.05
CA LYS A 821 4.22 1.77 -31.92
C LYS A 821 3.44 0.74 -32.72
N SER A 822 2.30 0.29 -32.20
CA SER A 822 1.43 -0.68 -32.87
C SER A 822 -0.03 -0.44 -32.49
N LEU A 823 -0.92 -0.65 -33.45
CA LEU A 823 -2.38 -0.59 -33.31
C LEU A 823 -2.95 -1.83 -33.98
N ILE A 824 -3.68 -2.63 -33.22
CA ILE A 824 -4.42 -3.79 -33.72
C ILE A 824 -5.85 -3.75 -33.22
N GLY A 825 -6.74 -4.43 -33.92
CA GLY A 825 -8.11 -4.62 -33.47
C GLY A 825 -8.57 -6.05 -33.65
N THR A 826 -9.66 -6.39 -32.99
CA THR A 826 -10.24 -7.73 -33.04
C THR A 826 -10.87 -8.04 -34.39
N SER A 827 -11.06 -9.33 -34.66
CA SER A 827 -11.78 -9.77 -35.86
C SER A 827 -13.20 -9.18 -35.93
N PRO A 828 -13.70 -8.86 -37.13
CA PRO A 828 -15.02 -8.22 -37.31
C PRO A 828 -16.18 -8.92 -36.59
N HIS A 829 -16.16 -10.24 -36.47
CA HIS A 829 -17.25 -11.04 -35.88
C HIS A 829 -17.17 -11.19 -34.36
N THR A 830 -16.31 -10.40 -33.70
CA THR A 830 -16.17 -10.39 -32.25
C THR A 830 -16.41 -8.98 -31.72
N ARG A 831 -16.70 -8.84 -30.42
CA ARG A 831 -16.85 -7.53 -29.79
C ARG A 831 -15.59 -6.69 -30.06
N THR A 832 -15.80 -5.50 -30.63
CA THR A 832 -14.73 -4.59 -31.03
C THR A 832 -13.88 -4.22 -29.82
N ARG A 833 -12.61 -4.60 -29.88
CA ARG A 833 -11.55 -4.18 -28.97
C ARG A 833 -10.39 -3.72 -29.82
N LEU A 834 -9.70 -2.68 -29.36
CA LEU A 834 -8.41 -2.28 -29.92
C LEU A 834 -7.33 -2.55 -28.89
N ALA A 835 -6.13 -2.88 -29.35
CA ALA A 835 -4.95 -2.81 -28.51
C ALA A 835 -3.97 -1.83 -29.14
N ILE A 836 -3.44 -0.95 -28.31
CA ILE A 836 -2.33 -0.05 -28.64
C ILE A 836 -1.11 -0.45 -27.83
N ALA A 837 0.06 -0.44 -28.46
CA ALA A 837 1.33 -0.73 -27.80
C ALA A 837 2.26 0.48 -27.87
N PHE A 838 2.94 0.72 -26.76
CA PHE A 838 4.03 1.67 -26.57
C PHE A 838 5.35 0.90 -26.43
N GLN A 839 6.45 1.61 -26.16
CA GLN A 839 7.77 0.98 -26.00
C GLN A 839 7.84 -0.02 -24.82
N GLN A 840 7.13 0.23 -23.72
CA GLN A 840 7.22 -0.54 -22.46
C GLN A 840 5.86 -0.93 -21.86
N SER A 841 4.78 -0.76 -22.61
CA SER A 841 3.42 -1.06 -22.12
C SER A 841 2.43 -1.07 -23.28
N GLY A 842 1.23 -1.59 -23.08
CA GLY A 842 0.11 -1.41 -23.99
C GLY A 842 -1.20 -1.19 -23.26
N TYR A 843 -2.23 -0.79 -23.99
CA TYR A 843 -3.60 -0.67 -23.49
C TYR A 843 -4.57 -1.38 -24.42
N VAL A 844 -5.53 -2.09 -23.83
CA VAL A 844 -6.73 -2.54 -24.53
C VAL A 844 -7.81 -1.48 -24.35
N LEU A 845 -8.43 -1.11 -25.45
CA LEU A 845 -9.50 -0.12 -25.53
C LEU A 845 -10.80 -0.84 -25.94
N TRP A 846 -11.89 -0.56 -25.23
CA TRP A 846 -13.23 -0.98 -25.62
C TRP A 846 -13.99 0.24 -26.15
N PRO A 847 -14.03 0.44 -27.47
CA PRO A 847 -14.79 1.52 -28.05
C PRO A 847 -16.29 1.28 -27.85
N ASN A 848 -16.92 2.10 -27.00
CA ASN A 848 -18.38 2.12 -26.87
C ASN A 848 -19.00 3.06 -27.91
N ALA A 849 -20.29 2.84 -28.22
CA ALA A 849 -21.08 3.69 -29.12
C ALA A 849 -21.36 5.09 -28.54
N VAL A 850 -21.12 5.27 -27.23
CA VAL A 850 -21.30 6.52 -26.48
C VAL A 850 -19.91 6.92 -26.00
N ASP A 851 -19.29 7.89 -26.69
CA ASP A 851 -18.08 8.74 -26.47
C ASP A 851 -16.98 8.40 -25.42
N ASP A 852 -17.06 7.30 -24.70
CA ASP A 852 -16.10 6.82 -23.72
C ASP A 852 -15.41 5.56 -24.22
N ILE A 853 -14.08 5.58 -24.13
CA ILE A 853 -13.22 4.43 -24.37
C ILE A 853 -12.77 3.93 -23.00
N ASP A 854 -13.29 2.79 -22.56
CA ASP A 854 -12.74 2.10 -21.40
C ASP A 854 -11.35 1.55 -21.77
N THR A 855 -10.37 1.78 -20.91
CA THR A 855 -8.99 1.33 -21.13
C THR A 855 -8.48 0.45 -20.00
N GLN A 856 -7.75 -0.61 -20.33
CA GLN A 856 -6.95 -1.39 -19.37
C GLN A 856 -5.54 -1.63 -19.87
N ALA A 857 -4.57 -1.47 -18.98
CA ALA A 857 -3.15 -1.66 -19.29
C ALA A 857 -2.77 -3.15 -19.38
N PHE A 858 -1.79 -3.46 -20.22
CA PHE A 858 -1.16 -4.77 -20.34
C PHE A 858 0.33 -4.63 -20.67
N GLY A 859 1.09 -5.73 -20.56
CA GLY A 859 2.47 -5.81 -21.05
C GLY A 859 3.44 -4.86 -20.33
N GLN A 860 3.24 -4.60 -19.03
CA GLN A 860 4.09 -3.68 -18.25
C GLN A 860 5.54 -4.17 -18.14
N ASP A 861 5.75 -5.48 -18.25
CA ASP A 861 7.07 -6.12 -18.23
C ASP A 861 7.61 -6.40 -19.66
N LEU A 862 6.86 -6.03 -20.70
CA LEU A 862 7.25 -6.22 -22.09
C LEU A 862 7.84 -4.93 -22.67
N SER A 863 8.98 -5.06 -23.35
CA SER A 863 9.58 -3.99 -24.14
C SER A 863 9.66 -4.38 -25.61
N ASP A 864 9.40 -3.40 -26.50
CA ASP A 864 9.49 -3.54 -27.96
C ASP A 864 8.87 -4.85 -28.51
N PHE A 865 7.60 -5.05 -28.19
CA PHE A 865 6.83 -6.25 -28.54
C PHE A 865 5.90 -6.03 -29.73
N GLU A 866 5.63 -7.13 -30.44
CA GLU A 866 4.57 -7.21 -31.46
C GLU A 866 3.32 -7.86 -30.86
N MET A 867 2.16 -7.59 -31.42
CA MET A 867 0.89 -8.05 -30.85
C MET A 867 -0.13 -8.47 -31.91
N CYS A 868 -1.03 -9.38 -31.53
CA CYS A 868 -2.22 -9.71 -32.31
C CYS A 868 -3.37 -10.13 -31.41
N PHE A 869 -4.60 -9.99 -31.91
CA PHE A 869 -5.74 -10.74 -31.37
C PHE A 869 -5.85 -12.05 -32.11
N THR A 870 -5.94 -13.17 -31.38
CA THR A 870 -6.38 -14.44 -31.97
C THR A 870 -7.81 -14.32 -32.48
N LYS A 871 -8.24 -15.25 -33.34
CA LYS A 871 -9.65 -15.29 -33.77
C LYS A 871 -10.64 -15.46 -32.61
N GLY A 872 -10.22 -16.07 -31.50
CA GLY A 872 -11.00 -16.15 -30.26
C GLY A 872 -11.02 -14.88 -29.42
N GLY A 873 -10.27 -13.84 -29.80
CA GLY A 873 -10.20 -12.57 -29.09
C GLY A 873 -9.22 -12.56 -27.91
N ALA A 874 -8.35 -13.57 -27.77
CA ALA A 874 -7.23 -13.48 -26.83
C ALA A 874 -6.16 -12.53 -27.40
N LEU A 875 -5.60 -11.67 -26.56
CA LEU A 875 -4.53 -10.76 -26.95
C LEU A 875 -3.18 -11.44 -26.70
N VAL A 876 -2.36 -11.53 -27.75
CA VAL A 876 -1.00 -12.05 -27.68
C VAL A 876 -0.05 -10.87 -27.81
N ALA A 877 0.90 -10.74 -26.89
CA ALA A 877 1.96 -9.74 -26.91
C ALA A 877 3.32 -10.45 -26.75
N LEU A 878 4.22 -10.29 -27.73
CA LEU A 878 5.47 -11.06 -27.81
C LEU A 878 6.66 -10.14 -28.10
N SER A 879 7.63 -10.14 -27.20
CA SER A 879 8.94 -9.50 -27.38
C SER A 879 10.01 -10.53 -27.77
N ALA A 880 11.23 -10.05 -27.98
CA ALA A 880 12.39 -10.92 -28.19
C ALA A 880 12.67 -11.85 -27.00
N THR A 881 12.36 -11.43 -25.78
CA THR A 881 12.74 -12.14 -24.54
C THR A 881 11.58 -12.88 -23.88
N THR A 882 10.36 -12.34 -23.94
CA THR A 882 9.20 -12.94 -23.27
C THR A 882 7.91 -12.66 -24.04
N GLY A 883 6.92 -13.53 -23.84
CA GLY A 883 5.59 -13.40 -24.41
C GLY A 883 4.53 -13.56 -23.35
N GLU A 884 3.48 -12.75 -23.46
CA GLU A 884 2.35 -12.73 -22.55
C GLU A 884 1.05 -12.84 -23.36
N ILE A 885 0.15 -13.70 -22.90
CA ILE A 885 -1.16 -13.90 -23.52
C ILE A 885 -2.25 -13.54 -22.51
N TYR A 886 -3.17 -12.71 -22.95
CA TYR A 886 -4.24 -12.13 -22.14
C TYR A 886 -5.62 -12.56 -22.64
N SER A 887 -6.50 -12.91 -21.70
CA SER A 887 -7.93 -12.92 -21.91
C SER A 887 -8.45 -11.49 -21.87
N THR A 888 -9.37 -11.14 -22.79
CA THR A 888 -9.97 -9.81 -22.87
C THR A 888 -11.51 -9.84 -22.74
N HIS A 889 -12.02 -10.78 -21.93
CA HIS A 889 -13.44 -10.97 -21.68
C HIS A 889 -13.96 -10.00 -20.60
N ASP A 890 -15.26 -9.68 -20.65
CA ASP A 890 -15.97 -8.89 -19.63
C ASP A 890 -15.35 -7.52 -19.30
N GLY A 891 -14.71 -6.87 -20.28
CA GLY A 891 -14.10 -5.55 -20.08
C GLY A 891 -12.83 -5.58 -19.23
N LYS A 892 -12.23 -6.77 -19.02
CA LYS A 892 -11.01 -6.96 -18.24
C LYS A 892 -9.89 -7.55 -19.08
N VAL A 893 -8.66 -7.18 -18.76
CA VAL A 893 -7.44 -7.81 -19.27
C VAL A 893 -6.85 -8.71 -18.19
N GLU A 894 -6.85 -10.01 -18.42
CA GLU A 894 -6.31 -11.00 -17.48
C GLU A 894 -5.22 -11.83 -18.14
N LEU A 895 -4.04 -11.88 -17.53
CA LEU A 895 -2.92 -12.69 -18.02
C LEU A 895 -3.24 -14.18 -17.81
N ILE A 896 -3.30 -14.96 -18.90
CA ILE A 896 -3.69 -16.39 -18.87
C ILE A 896 -2.54 -17.33 -19.22
N ALA A 897 -1.53 -16.86 -19.96
CA ALA A 897 -0.37 -17.67 -20.32
C ALA A 897 0.88 -16.80 -20.49
N LYS A 898 2.05 -17.40 -20.24
CA LYS A 898 3.36 -16.81 -20.54
C LYS A 898 4.14 -17.77 -21.45
N MET A 899 5.05 -17.23 -22.24
CA MET A 899 5.98 -18.02 -23.03
C MET A 899 7.34 -17.35 -23.10
N ASN A 900 8.37 -18.13 -23.42
CA ASN A 900 9.66 -17.56 -23.78
C ASN A 900 9.52 -16.75 -25.07
N GLY A 901 10.28 -15.66 -25.13
CA GLY A 901 10.33 -14.82 -26.33
C GLY A 901 10.92 -15.56 -27.52
N SER A 902 10.84 -14.91 -28.66
CA SER A 902 11.30 -15.44 -29.95
C SER A 902 12.82 -15.52 -30.11
N GLY A 903 13.60 -14.93 -29.20
CA GLY A 903 15.07 -14.77 -29.29
C GLY A 903 15.52 -13.59 -30.13
N GLU A 904 14.73 -13.21 -31.14
CA GLU A 904 14.86 -11.97 -31.91
C GLU A 904 13.54 -11.21 -31.91
N ARG A 905 13.54 -9.91 -32.23
CA ARG A 905 12.28 -9.15 -32.36
C ARG A 905 11.44 -9.74 -33.51
N PRO A 906 10.19 -10.18 -33.26
CA PRO A 906 9.32 -10.69 -34.32
C PRO A 906 9.15 -9.68 -35.45
N LEU A 907 9.07 -10.16 -36.69
CA LEU A 907 8.62 -9.37 -37.83
C LEU A 907 7.14 -9.04 -37.69
N ALA A 908 6.33 -10.05 -37.34
CA ALA A 908 4.90 -9.90 -37.14
C ALA A 908 4.38 -11.05 -36.25
N VAL A 909 3.35 -10.75 -35.46
CA VAL A 909 2.51 -11.75 -34.80
C VAL A 909 1.13 -11.62 -35.43
N VAL A 910 0.56 -12.73 -35.92
CA VAL A 910 -0.70 -12.71 -36.67
C VAL A 910 -1.62 -13.85 -36.24
N PRO A 911 -2.95 -13.69 -36.30
CA PRO A 911 -3.88 -14.79 -36.06
C PRO A 911 -3.81 -15.82 -37.20
N THR A 912 -4.07 -17.09 -36.88
CA THR A 912 -4.28 -18.12 -37.91
C THR A 912 -5.78 -18.34 -38.19
N SER A 913 -6.11 -19.33 -39.02
CA SER A 913 -7.50 -19.71 -39.24
C SER A 913 -8.19 -20.31 -38.01
N HIS A 914 -7.43 -20.82 -37.04
CA HIS A 914 -7.97 -21.49 -35.85
C HIS A 914 -8.13 -20.52 -34.66
N VAL A 915 -9.24 -20.64 -33.93
CA VAL A 915 -9.67 -19.73 -32.85
C VAL A 915 -8.62 -19.54 -31.75
N LYS A 916 -7.94 -20.63 -31.39
CA LYS A 916 -6.90 -20.68 -30.33
C LYS A 916 -5.45 -20.64 -30.86
N GLN A 917 -5.21 -20.26 -32.11
CA GLN A 917 -3.85 -20.27 -32.67
C GLN A 917 -3.40 -18.89 -33.13
N PHE A 918 -2.09 -18.69 -33.08
CA PHE A 918 -1.40 -17.53 -33.64
C PHE A 918 -0.07 -17.97 -34.24
N ALA A 919 0.43 -17.19 -35.19
CA ALA A 919 1.71 -17.41 -35.83
C ALA A 919 2.67 -16.26 -35.56
N VAL A 920 3.94 -16.59 -35.36
CA VAL A 920 5.04 -15.66 -35.15
C VAL A 920 5.97 -15.76 -36.35
N PHE A 921 6.12 -14.65 -37.07
CA PHE A 921 7.04 -14.52 -38.19
C PHE A 921 8.31 -13.83 -37.69
N MET A 922 9.45 -14.46 -37.96
CA MET A 922 10.77 -13.99 -37.58
C MET A 922 11.42 -13.24 -38.75
N ARG A 923 12.32 -12.30 -38.47
CA ARG A 923 13.06 -11.57 -39.54
C ARG A 923 14.01 -12.48 -40.29
N SER A 924 14.50 -13.52 -39.61
CA SER A 924 15.26 -14.64 -40.20
C SER A 924 14.47 -15.49 -41.21
N GLY A 925 13.15 -15.30 -41.32
CA GLY A 925 12.25 -16.09 -42.16
C GLY A 925 11.67 -17.33 -41.48
N ALA A 926 12.07 -17.65 -40.25
CA ALA A 926 11.42 -18.71 -39.46
C ALA A 926 9.98 -18.34 -39.10
N VAL A 927 9.08 -19.31 -39.12
CA VAL A 927 7.66 -19.14 -38.78
C VAL A 927 7.26 -20.21 -37.78
N ARG A 928 6.69 -19.80 -36.66
CA ARG A 928 6.21 -20.71 -35.60
C ARG A 928 4.74 -20.47 -35.33
N VAL A 929 3.95 -21.52 -35.42
CA VAL A 929 2.52 -21.51 -35.10
C VAL A 929 2.34 -22.09 -33.70
N TYR A 930 1.72 -21.32 -32.82
CA TYR A 930 1.43 -21.72 -31.45
C TYR A 930 -0.06 -21.92 -31.24
N ARG A 931 -0.40 -22.83 -30.32
CA ARG A 931 -1.77 -23.08 -29.86
C ARG A 931 -1.88 -22.73 -28.38
N LEU A 932 -2.88 -21.91 -28.06
CA LEU A 932 -3.25 -21.54 -26.70
C LEU A 932 -3.87 -22.74 -25.95
N PRO A 933 -3.70 -22.80 -24.61
CA PRO A 933 -4.28 -23.84 -23.77
C PRO A 933 -5.81 -23.94 -23.87
#